data_AF-W3VNB8-F1
#
_entry.id   AF-W3VNB8-F1
#
_cell.length_a   1.000
_cell.length_b   1.000
_cell.length_c   1.000
_cell.angle_alpha   90.00
_cell.angle_beta   90.00
_cell.angle_gamma   90.00
#
_symmetry.space_group_name_H-M   'P 1'
#
loop_
_entity.id
_entity.type
_entity.pdbx_description
1 polymer ?
#
loop_
_entity_poly.entity_id
_entity_poly.type
_entity_poly.pdbx_seq_one_letter_code
_entity_poly.pdbx_strand_id
1 'polypeptide(L)'
;MAAANSVASAFSPNLLDDTTVKQYNQDYEASAPYKHAVVPALIDEELLKATRQEIIGELRFAEKETDIYKVNQTGDLANLDGLPEEEAGRLQSLLRVRNAIYSAEFRSWLQGVTGCGPLSAKKKDMSINDYRQGCHLLNHDDVISTRRVSYILYLPDPDQPWQPEWGGALELYPVKTKGTPDDVPSKIIPPRWNQFTFFTVQPGHSFHSVEEVVHPSQSRLSISGWFHRPQEGEEGFTTEDEKKEAEVEKEMSSLESLSAKESAKRFEEYPESFAPPLPGSPLSQAEKKFLIQFLNPAYLVDKTQEQLFEQFGDDSHVLLSDILRKEIAQPIEKALRSADARDGFQWWTSGKGEESTRIQPHGVGTDRAAEADAEAKRWSIAGPPHKQRYAVLADQATPAKASEIASQQAQVPNPLPTDASELLRLLSTVLFPSDAFRHFLANISQLVPLGARPVEARRFRPGLDYTLARSDPEAVLDVTLNLTPDVVKPSLDEERKAGPRGLAGKAKKPKTAPASAAANGLLSKKEAKDLQARWESGDIGGWECYMAPHEGEEDPAVYQSGNSGKKKEADNDEEMKDAGEDEEEEIVEMIEDDGEDDEDFDGVLLNLTPSFNTLSVVLRDEGVMRFVKYLAASAGGSRWDVIGEFEIGAIEEEDEEEEEVAEAKHILNAQVSIRAPCCQKFFDCPECHAESQDHGLRKTVEMAFICKKCRKAFRKDLTQYEESDEFCPHCDNHYVIEAKTPQAVLQVEGEDARVDNRMLRDDRIKYDPRKDFYYRRVAAQETERIDEGGWLQAIKDRAAGKLGPDGLPIDAAGPVGADGKPLLDTSALAGPGAKPQWNKFNDDDLDWS
;
A
#
# COMPACT_ATOMS: atom_id res chain seq x y z
N MET A 1 4.66 -56.67 18.08
CA MET A 1 4.74 -55.29 18.59
C MET A 1 6.01 -54.56 18.15
N ALA A 2 7.21 -55.15 18.21
CA ALA A 2 8.45 -54.45 17.78
C ALA A 2 8.55 -54.11 16.27
N ALA A 3 7.80 -54.79 15.39
CA ALA A 3 7.79 -54.50 13.94
C ALA A 3 6.88 -53.33 13.53
N ALA A 4 5.98 -52.87 14.41
CA ALA A 4 4.99 -51.82 14.10
C ALA A 4 5.52 -50.39 14.28
N ASN A 5 6.72 -50.23 14.86
CA ASN A 5 7.35 -48.93 15.16
C ASN A 5 8.62 -48.67 14.34
N SER A 6 8.90 -49.45 13.29
CA SER A 6 10.01 -49.11 12.39
C SER A 6 9.63 -47.90 11.54
N VAL A 7 10.57 -47.00 11.24
CA VAL A 7 10.36 -45.85 10.34
C VAL A 7 9.76 -46.31 9.00
N ALA A 8 10.25 -47.42 8.45
CA ALA A 8 9.75 -47.99 7.20
C ALA A 8 8.25 -48.35 7.24
N SER A 9 7.70 -48.73 8.40
CA SER A 9 6.28 -49.06 8.55
C SER A 9 5.34 -47.85 8.50
N ALA A 10 5.88 -46.63 8.58
CA ALA A 10 5.11 -45.41 8.42
C ALA A 10 4.89 -45.02 6.95
N PHE A 11 5.63 -45.63 6.03
CA PHE A 11 5.57 -45.32 4.59
C PHE A 11 4.80 -46.39 3.82
N SER A 12 4.34 -46.01 2.62
CA SER A 12 3.79 -46.94 1.64
C SER A 12 4.82 -48.04 1.28
N PRO A 13 4.37 -49.27 0.95
CA PRO A 13 5.27 -50.40 0.69
C PRO A 13 6.29 -50.10 -0.40
N ASN A 14 7.54 -50.53 -0.18
CA ASN A 14 8.67 -50.39 -1.12
C ASN A 14 9.08 -48.94 -1.45
N LEU A 15 8.55 -47.93 -0.73
CA LEU A 15 8.90 -46.52 -1.00
C LEU A 15 10.41 -46.30 -0.85
N LEU A 16 10.99 -46.82 0.24
CA LEU A 16 12.40 -46.63 0.58
C LEU A 16 13.37 -47.54 -0.19
N ASP A 17 12.88 -48.34 -1.14
CA ASP A 17 13.72 -49.24 -1.92
C ASP A 17 14.53 -48.47 -2.98
N ASP A 18 15.76 -48.91 -3.26
CA ASP A 18 16.66 -48.31 -4.27
C ASP A 18 16.05 -48.22 -5.68
N THR A 19 15.12 -49.13 -6.01
CA THR A 19 14.44 -49.13 -7.30
C THR A 19 13.51 -47.92 -7.45
N THR A 20 12.80 -47.60 -6.37
CA THR A 20 11.90 -46.45 -6.26
C THR A 20 12.68 -45.14 -6.33
N VAL A 21 13.83 -45.05 -5.66
CA VAL A 21 14.74 -43.88 -5.73
C VAL A 21 15.16 -43.59 -7.16
N LYS A 22 15.60 -44.61 -7.91
CA LYS A 22 16.02 -44.44 -9.32
C LYS A 22 14.88 -44.00 -10.23
N GLN A 23 13.69 -44.53 -10.03
CA GLN A 23 12.51 -44.15 -10.80
C GLN A 23 12.16 -42.69 -10.58
N TYR A 24 11.99 -42.27 -9.31
CA TYR A 24 11.65 -40.89 -9.01
C TYR A 24 12.76 -39.91 -9.35
N ASN A 25 14.04 -40.31 -9.30
CA ASN A 25 15.13 -39.47 -9.80
C ASN A 25 15.00 -39.21 -11.31
N GLN A 26 14.67 -40.24 -12.11
CA GLN A 26 14.45 -40.05 -13.55
C GLN A 26 13.26 -39.12 -13.83
N ASP A 27 12.16 -39.31 -13.09
CA ASP A 27 10.96 -38.47 -13.23
C ASP A 27 11.25 -37.02 -12.78
N TYR A 28 12.03 -36.84 -11.71
CA TYR A 28 12.46 -35.54 -11.20
C TYR A 28 13.34 -34.79 -12.21
N GLU A 29 14.34 -35.48 -12.80
CA GLU A 29 15.22 -34.90 -13.82
C GLU A 29 14.48 -34.57 -15.13
N ALA A 30 13.43 -35.31 -15.46
CA ALA A 30 12.61 -35.08 -16.66
C ALA A 30 11.50 -34.03 -16.47
N SER A 31 11.30 -33.54 -15.24
CA SER A 31 10.19 -32.66 -14.90
C SER A 31 10.42 -31.20 -15.32
N ALA A 32 9.34 -30.48 -15.59
CA ALA A 32 9.32 -29.07 -16.00
C ALA A 32 8.07 -28.37 -15.42
N PRO A 33 8.09 -27.05 -15.13
CA PRO A 33 9.05 -26.04 -15.58
C PRO A 33 10.40 -26.04 -14.86
N TYR A 34 10.45 -26.57 -13.65
CA TYR A 34 11.66 -26.84 -12.90
C TYR A 34 11.54 -28.20 -12.22
N LYS A 35 12.64 -28.66 -11.62
CA LYS A 35 12.72 -30.01 -11.08
C LYS A 35 11.76 -30.17 -9.89
N HIS A 36 10.80 -31.08 -10.03
CA HIS A 36 9.79 -31.42 -9.03
C HIS A 36 9.41 -32.90 -9.15
N ALA A 37 8.89 -33.48 -8.07
CA ALA A 37 8.37 -34.84 -8.06
C ALA A 37 7.01 -34.92 -7.37
N VAL A 38 6.20 -35.88 -7.79
CA VAL A 38 4.89 -36.18 -7.20
C VAL A 38 4.83 -37.66 -6.87
N VAL A 39 4.80 -37.97 -5.58
CA VAL A 39 4.63 -39.33 -5.04
C VAL A 39 3.14 -39.54 -4.78
N PRO A 40 2.46 -40.49 -5.46
CA PRO A 40 1.00 -40.63 -5.34
C PRO A 40 0.50 -41.06 -3.96
N ALA A 41 1.30 -41.82 -3.21
CA ALA A 41 1.00 -42.28 -1.86
C ALA A 41 2.31 -42.37 -1.07
N LEU A 42 2.47 -41.51 -0.07
CA LEU A 42 3.69 -41.45 0.74
C LEU A 42 3.58 -42.31 2.00
N ILE A 43 2.57 -42.03 2.81
CA ILE A 43 2.40 -42.57 4.17
C ILE A 43 1.55 -43.85 4.11
N ASP A 44 1.70 -44.71 5.10
CA ASP A 44 0.78 -45.83 5.31
C ASP A 44 -0.68 -45.34 5.45
N GLU A 45 -1.60 -46.03 4.79
CA GLU A 45 -3.00 -45.60 4.64
C GLU A 45 -3.72 -45.47 5.99
N GLU A 46 -3.52 -46.43 6.90
CA GLU A 46 -4.16 -46.43 8.21
C GLU A 46 -3.54 -45.37 9.13
N LEU A 47 -2.22 -45.22 9.08
CA LEU A 47 -1.53 -44.15 9.80
C LEU A 47 -2.03 -42.76 9.37
N LEU A 48 -2.13 -42.50 8.06
CA LEU A 48 -2.54 -41.17 7.57
C LEU A 48 -4.01 -40.86 7.90
N LYS A 49 -4.89 -41.87 7.87
CA LYS A 49 -6.29 -41.71 8.33
C LYS A 49 -6.36 -41.33 9.81
N ALA A 50 -5.59 -42.01 10.65
CA ALA A 50 -5.51 -41.69 12.07
C ALA A 50 -4.96 -40.28 12.30
N THR A 51 -3.87 -39.89 11.60
CA THR A 51 -3.33 -38.53 11.64
C THR A 51 -4.36 -37.48 11.24
N ARG A 52 -5.14 -37.71 10.17
CA ARG A 52 -6.20 -36.77 9.78
C ARG A 52 -7.28 -36.62 10.85
N GLN A 53 -7.68 -37.72 11.49
CA GLN A 53 -8.66 -37.68 12.58
C GLN A 53 -8.15 -36.88 13.79
N GLU A 54 -6.88 -37.07 14.17
CA GLU A 54 -6.22 -36.29 15.22
C GLU A 54 -6.19 -34.79 14.87
N ILE A 55 -5.79 -34.43 13.64
CA ILE A 55 -5.73 -33.03 13.19
C ILE A 55 -7.10 -32.36 13.29
N ILE A 56 -8.16 -33.01 12.80
CA ILE A 56 -9.51 -32.43 12.78
C ILE A 56 -10.13 -32.39 14.18
N GLY A 57 -9.83 -33.38 15.03
CA GLY A 57 -10.39 -33.49 16.37
C GLY A 57 -9.73 -32.57 17.40
N GLU A 58 -8.42 -32.37 17.31
CA GLU A 58 -7.63 -31.75 18.37
C GLU A 58 -7.10 -30.36 18.00
N LEU A 59 -6.88 -30.05 16.71
CA LEU A 59 -6.28 -28.77 16.31
C LEU A 59 -7.34 -27.72 15.97
N ARG A 60 -7.09 -26.48 16.39
CA ARG A 60 -7.88 -25.30 15.99
C ARG A 60 -7.14 -24.51 14.92
N PHE A 61 -7.87 -24.09 13.91
CA PHE A 61 -7.36 -23.26 12.83
C PHE A 61 -7.83 -21.81 13.01
N ALA A 62 -6.92 -20.86 12.78
CA ALA A 62 -7.22 -19.44 12.69
C ALA A 62 -7.03 -18.97 11.25
N GLU A 63 -7.97 -18.18 10.74
CA GLU A 63 -7.82 -17.55 9.44
C GLU A 63 -6.76 -16.44 9.54
N LYS A 64 -5.81 -16.45 8.62
CA LYS A 64 -4.83 -15.39 8.41
C LYS A 64 -4.93 -14.92 6.98
N GLU A 65 -4.95 -13.61 6.80
CA GLU A 65 -5.09 -12.97 5.50
C GLU A 65 -4.07 -11.84 5.36
N THR A 66 -3.36 -11.84 4.25
CA THR A 66 -2.25 -10.92 3.94
C THR A 66 -2.47 -10.37 2.54
N ASP A 67 -1.57 -9.57 1.97
CA ASP A 67 -1.67 -9.25 0.53
C ASP A 67 -1.49 -10.52 -0.34
N ILE A 68 -0.61 -11.43 0.07
CA ILE A 68 -0.18 -12.61 -0.70
C ILE A 68 -0.95 -13.91 -0.42
N TYR A 69 -1.64 -14.05 0.71
CA TYR A 69 -2.41 -15.26 1.02
C TYR A 69 -3.69 -15.02 1.83
N LYS A 70 -4.57 -16.02 1.78
CA LYS A 70 -5.66 -16.22 2.74
C LYS A 70 -5.67 -17.70 3.09
N VAL A 71 -5.37 -18.06 4.34
CA VAL A 71 -5.21 -19.47 4.76
C VAL A 71 -5.71 -19.66 6.18
N ASN A 72 -6.28 -20.84 6.48
CA ASN A 72 -6.53 -21.23 7.86
C ASN A 72 -5.33 -22.04 8.35
N GLN A 73 -4.55 -21.47 9.26
CA GLN A 73 -3.35 -22.09 9.80
C GLN A 73 -3.60 -22.48 11.26
N THR A 74 -3.00 -23.58 11.70
CA THR A 74 -2.92 -23.88 13.14
C THR A 74 -1.96 -22.90 13.83
N GLY A 75 -2.15 -22.62 15.12
CA GLY A 75 -1.13 -21.91 15.92
C GLY A 75 0.25 -22.58 15.83
N ASP A 76 1.31 -21.87 16.22
CA ASP A 76 2.70 -22.29 15.99
C ASP A 76 2.98 -23.73 16.45
N LEU A 77 3.10 -24.65 15.47
CA LEU A 77 3.42 -26.06 15.69
C LEU A 77 4.95 -26.28 15.79
N ALA A 78 5.76 -25.23 15.75
CA ALA A 78 7.22 -25.33 15.87
C ALA A 78 7.64 -26.07 17.14
N ASN A 79 6.81 -26.04 18.20
CA ASN A 79 7.10 -26.68 19.48
C ASN A 79 6.30 -27.96 19.76
N LEU A 80 5.95 -28.74 18.72
CA LEU A 80 5.37 -30.09 18.89
C LEU A 80 6.21 -31.00 19.81
N ASP A 81 7.52 -30.76 19.92
CA ASP A 81 8.43 -31.49 20.83
C ASP A 81 8.35 -31.00 22.30
N GLY A 82 7.76 -29.84 22.55
CA GLY A 82 7.55 -29.23 23.88
C GLY A 82 6.12 -29.37 24.42
N LEU A 83 5.24 -30.10 23.72
CA LEU A 83 3.88 -30.33 24.18
C LEU A 83 3.85 -31.12 25.51
N PRO A 84 2.93 -30.79 26.44
CA PRO A 84 2.64 -31.63 27.60
C PRO A 84 2.40 -33.08 27.20
N GLU A 85 2.79 -34.04 28.05
CA GLU A 85 2.70 -35.48 27.75
C GLU A 85 1.27 -35.93 27.41
N GLU A 86 0.27 -35.25 27.98
CA GLU A 86 -1.14 -35.48 27.67
C GLU A 86 -1.50 -35.07 26.23
N GLU A 87 -1.07 -33.89 25.78
CA GLU A 87 -1.34 -33.36 24.44
C GLU A 87 -0.55 -34.14 23.37
N ALA A 88 0.71 -34.45 23.65
CA ALA A 88 1.52 -35.35 22.82
C ALA A 88 0.88 -36.75 22.70
N GLY A 89 0.19 -37.19 23.77
CA GLY A 89 -0.59 -38.43 23.80
C GLY A 89 -1.81 -38.42 22.88
N ARG A 90 -2.38 -37.25 22.56
CA ARG A 90 -3.53 -37.10 21.65
C ARG A 90 -3.10 -36.95 20.18
N LEU A 91 -1.86 -36.57 19.92
CA LEU A 91 -1.30 -36.34 18.57
C LEU A 91 -0.26 -37.39 18.15
N GLN A 92 -0.41 -38.64 18.62
CA GLN A 92 0.60 -39.69 18.42
C GLN A 92 0.83 -40.05 16.95
N SER A 93 -0.24 -40.12 16.16
CA SER A 93 -0.15 -40.45 14.73
C SER A 93 0.50 -39.30 13.97
N LEU A 94 0.15 -38.04 14.29
CA LEU A 94 0.80 -36.86 13.72
C LEU A 94 2.31 -36.83 14.02
N LEU A 95 2.70 -37.07 15.28
CA LEU A 95 4.11 -37.15 15.69
C LEU A 95 4.84 -38.28 14.96
N ARG A 96 4.19 -39.43 14.75
CA ARG A 96 4.75 -40.55 13.99
C ARG A 96 4.99 -40.19 12.52
N VAL A 97 4.05 -39.50 11.86
CA VAL A 97 4.21 -39.02 10.48
C VAL A 97 5.36 -38.01 10.38
N ARG A 98 5.40 -37.00 11.26
CA ARG A 98 6.49 -36.02 11.32
C ARG A 98 7.85 -36.69 11.49
N ASN A 99 7.97 -37.59 12.47
CA ASN A 99 9.22 -38.29 12.76
C ASN A 99 9.65 -39.20 11.60
N ALA A 100 8.70 -39.79 10.86
CA ALA A 100 9.00 -40.55 9.65
C ALA A 100 9.52 -39.64 8.52
N ILE A 101 8.86 -38.51 8.25
CA ILE A 101 9.28 -37.53 7.22
C ILE A 101 10.68 -36.97 7.53
N TYR A 102 11.01 -36.66 8.78
CA TYR A 102 12.34 -36.15 9.14
C TYR A 102 13.38 -37.24 9.47
N SER A 103 13.04 -38.52 9.30
CA SER A 103 13.93 -39.65 9.56
C SER A 103 15.19 -39.65 8.68
N ALA A 104 16.23 -40.35 9.12
CA ALA A 104 17.46 -40.49 8.33
C ALA A 104 17.22 -41.25 7.02
N GLU A 105 16.34 -42.24 7.05
CA GLU A 105 15.96 -43.06 5.92
C GLU A 105 15.26 -42.23 4.84
N PHE A 106 14.27 -41.41 5.21
CA PHE A 106 13.56 -40.57 4.24
C PHE A 106 14.41 -39.40 3.74
N ARG A 107 15.21 -38.76 4.60
CA ARG A 107 16.18 -37.74 4.16
C ARG A 107 17.19 -38.31 3.16
N SER A 108 17.64 -39.55 3.34
CA SER A 108 18.53 -40.22 2.38
C SER A 108 17.82 -40.56 1.06
N TRP A 109 16.55 -40.97 1.14
CA TRP A 109 15.71 -41.19 -0.03
C TRP A 109 15.52 -39.90 -0.85
N LEU A 110 15.18 -38.78 -0.20
CA LEU A 110 15.04 -37.46 -0.83
C LEU A 110 16.34 -37.00 -1.49
N GLN A 111 17.47 -37.20 -0.82
CA GLN A 111 18.79 -36.91 -1.37
C GLN A 111 19.08 -37.72 -2.64
N GLY A 112 18.73 -39.01 -2.64
CA GLY A 112 18.89 -39.87 -3.80
C GLY A 112 17.98 -39.49 -4.97
N VAL A 113 16.78 -38.96 -4.70
CA VAL A 113 15.84 -38.52 -5.72
C VAL A 113 16.23 -37.16 -6.32
N THR A 114 16.56 -36.17 -5.48
CA THR A 114 16.76 -34.79 -5.93
C THR A 114 18.22 -34.43 -6.24
N GLY A 115 19.18 -35.12 -5.62
CA GLY A 115 20.57 -34.72 -5.61
C GLY A 115 20.85 -33.42 -4.84
N CYS A 116 19.95 -32.98 -3.95
CA CYS A 116 20.04 -31.70 -3.24
C CYS A 116 21.19 -31.57 -2.22
N GLY A 117 21.95 -32.65 -1.98
CA GLY A 117 22.93 -32.72 -0.90
C GLY A 117 22.27 -32.90 0.48
N PRO A 118 23.08 -32.90 1.55
CA PRO A 118 22.62 -33.28 2.88
C PRO A 118 21.50 -32.38 3.40
N LEU A 119 20.65 -32.94 4.28
CA LEU A 119 19.49 -32.29 4.88
C LEU A 119 19.55 -32.38 6.41
N SER A 120 19.19 -31.29 7.09
CA SER A 120 19.17 -31.17 8.56
C SER A 120 18.29 -32.25 9.20
N ALA A 121 18.75 -32.80 10.31
CA ALA A 121 17.97 -33.71 11.15
C ALA A 121 17.33 -32.97 12.34
N LYS A 122 17.94 -31.85 12.76
CA LYS A 122 17.50 -31.05 13.91
C LYS A 122 16.40 -30.06 13.54
N LYS A 123 16.56 -29.31 12.44
CA LYS A 123 15.62 -28.25 12.04
C LYS A 123 14.44 -28.86 11.30
N LYS A 124 13.39 -29.20 12.06
CA LYS A 124 12.11 -29.67 11.55
C LYS A 124 11.19 -28.47 11.38
N ASP A 125 10.69 -28.25 10.18
CA ASP A 125 9.84 -27.11 9.84
C ASP A 125 8.60 -27.61 9.10
N MET A 126 7.49 -27.72 9.83
CA MET A 126 6.25 -28.32 9.36
C MET A 126 5.06 -27.53 9.87
N SER A 127 4.14 -27.20 8.97
CA SER A 127 2.89 -26.49 9.24
C SER A 127 1.70 -27.25 8.69
N ILE A 128 0.54 -27.03 9.31
CA ILE A 128 -0.73 -27.64 8.88
C ILE A 128 -1.66 -26.51 8.47
N ASN A 129 -2.14 -26.61 7.24
CA ASN A 129 -2.95 -25.58 6.60
C ASN A 129 -4.25 -26.20 6.07
N ASP A 130 -5.37 -25.52 6.33
CA ASP A 130 -6.69 -25.83 5.81
C ASP A 130 -7.16 -24.72 4.84
N TYR A 131 -7.17 -25.05 3.55
CA TYR A 131 -7.67 -24.13 2.52
C TYR A 131 -9.17 -24.39 2.27
N ARG A 132 -9.99 -23.37 2.54
CA ARG A 132 -11.45 -23.36 2.33
C ARG A 132 -11.81 -22.39 1.20
N GLN A 133 -13.10 -22.20 0.94
CA GLN A 133 -13.57 -21.27 -0.08
C GLN A 133 -12.90 -19.90 0.06
N GLY A 134 -12.27 -19.39 -1.01
CA GLY A 134 -11.55 -18.12 -1.04
C GLY A 134 -10.11 -18.18 -0.56
N CYS A 135 -9.67 -19.26 0.10
CA CYS A 135 -8.28 -19.42 0.51
C CYS A 135 -7.37 -19.64 -0.72
N HIS A 136 -6.23 -18.96 -0.73
CA HIS A 136 -5.25 -18.95 -1.81
C HIS A 136 -3.86 -18.60 -1.27
N LEU A 137 -2.81 -18.91 -2.04
CA LEU A 137 -1.45 -18.42 -1.80
C LEU A 137 -0.86 -18.03 -3.16
N LEU A 138 -0.55 -16.75 -3.32
CA LEU A 138 -0.13 -16.17 -4.60
C LEU A 138 1.32 -16.55 -4.94
N ASN A 139 1.80 -16.09 -6.09
CA ASN A 139 3.07 -16.54 -6.65
C ASN A 139 4.27 -16.12 -5.79
N HIS A 140 5.10 -17.09 -5.39
CA HIS A 140 6.32 -16.91 -4.59
C HIS A 140 7.32 -18.05 -4.91
N ASP A 141 8.56 -17.97 -4.42
CA ASP A 141 9.60 -18.96 -4.76
C ASP A 141 10.16 -19.77 -3.57
N ASP A 142 9.61 -19.58 -2.37
CA ASP A 142 9.97 -20.26 -1.11
C ASP A 142 11.39 -20.00 -0.59
N VAL A 143 12.09 -18.99 -1.12
CA VAL A 143 13.49 -18.70 -0.80
C VAL A 143 13.57 -17.90 0.49
N ILE A 144 13.63 -18.63 1.61
CA ILE A 144 13.75 -18.05 2.94
C ILE A 144 14.82 -18.80 3.74
N SER A 145 15.81 -18.07 4.25
CA SER A 145 16.79 -18.54 5.23
C SER A 145 17.54 -19.81 4.76
N THR A 146 17.33 -20.94 5.43
CA THR A 146 18.09 -22.19 5.21
C THR A 146 17.28 -23.27 4.51
N ARG A 147 16.13 -22.94 3.90
CA ARG A 147 15.24 -23.88 3.22
C ARG A 147 15.91 -24.44 1.96
N ARG A 148 15.83 -25.76 1.76
CA ARG A 148 16.48 -26.47 0.64
C ARG A 148 15.51 -27.31 -0.19
N VAL A 149 14.56 -27.99 0.44
CA VAL A 149 13.51 -28.74 -0.24
C VAL A 149 12.16 -28.36 0.37
N SER A 150 11.25 -27.85 -0.46
CA SER A 150 9.85 -27.60 -0.09
C SER A 150 9.03 -28.85 -0.36
N TYR A 151 8.07 -29.15 0.51
CA TYR A 151 7.16 -30.27 0.32
C TYR A 151 5.74 -29.97 0.81
N ILE A 152 4.79 -30.69 0.21
CA ILE A 152 3.38 -30.65 0.59
C ILE A 152 2.84 -32.09 0.55
N LEU A 153 2.34 -32.56 1.69
CA LEU A 153 1.55 -33.78 1.83
C LEU A 153 0.06 -33.40 1.87
N TYR A 154 -0.73 -33.97 0.99
CA TYR A 154 -2.16 -33.67 0.85
C TYR A 154 -3.03 -34.66 1.64
N LEU A 155 -3.94 -34.12 2.46
CA LEU A 155 -4.89 -34.88 3.27
C LEU A 155 -6.36 -34.44 3.04
N PRO A 156 -6.83 -34.24 1.79
CA PRO A 156 -8.26 -34.01 1.53
C PRO A 156 -9.08 -35.21 2.02
N ASP A 157 -10.41 -35.10 2.04
CA ASP A 157 -11.25 -36.20 2.50
C ASP A 157 -11.00 -37.50 1.69
N PRO A 158 -10.56 -38.60 2.32
CA PRO A 158 -10.32 -39.86 1.62
C PRO A 158 -11.60 -40.50 1.05
N ASP A 159 -12.76 -40.24 1.67
CA ASP A 159 -14.05 -40.78 1.23
C ASP A 159 -14.65 -39.94 0.09
N GLN A 160 -14.19 -38.70 -0.08
CA GLN A 160 -14.60 -37.80 -1.14
C GLN A 160 -13.39 -37.27 -1.93
N PRO A 161 -12.94 -37.99 -2.97
CA PRO A 161 -11.78 -37.60 -3.76
C PRO A 161 -11.89 -36.17 -4.31
N TRP A 162 -10.82 -35.40 -4.12
CA TRP A 162 -10.73 -34.02 -4.58
C TRP A 162 -10.93 -33.93 -6.10
N GLN A 163 -11.78 -32.98 -6.52
CA GLN A 163 -12.02 -32.69 -7.93
C GLN A 163 -11.20 -31.48 -8.37
N PRO A 164 -10.49 -31.51 -9.51
CA PRO A 164 -9.71 -30.38 -10.00
C PRO A 164 -10.53 -29.08 -10.10
N GLU A 165 -11.83 -29.20 -10.39
CA GLU A 165 -12.76 -28.08 -10.50
C GLU A 165 -13.00 -27.31 -9.19
N TRP A 166 -12.60 -27.88 -8.05
CA TRP A 166 -12.70 -27.21 -6.74
C TRP A 166 -11.54 -26.25 -6.47
N GLY A 167 -10.56 -26.18 -7.38
CA GLY A 167 -9.37 -25.37 -7.23
C GLY A 167 -8.36 -25.99 -6.26
N GLY A 168 -7.52 -25.16 -5.64
CA GLY A 168 -6.51 -25.62 -4.68
C GLY A 168 -5.32 -26.36 -5.30
N ALA A 169 -5.15 -26.32 -6.62
CA ALA A 169 -4.01 -26.94 -7.27
C ALA A 169 -2.70 -26.21 -6.94
N LEU A 170 -1.60 -26.97 -6.92
CA LEU A 170 -0.25 -26.39 -6.94
C LEU A 170 0.09 -26.01 -8.38
N GLU A 171 0.39 -24.75 -8.61
CA GLU A 171 0.73 -24.20 -9.92
C GLU A 171 2.23 -23.90 -9.98
N LEU A 172 2.93 -24.39 -11.01
CA LEU A 172 4.36 -24.15 -11.20
C LEU A 172 4.59 -23.27 -12.44
N TYR A 173 5.43 -22.27 -12.29
CA TYR A 173 5.66 -21.24 -13.30
C TYR A 173 7.02 -21.41 -13.98
N PRO A 174 7.09 -21.34 -15.32
CA PRO A 174 8.37 -21.24 -16.01
C PRO A 174 8.99 -19.87 -15.76
N VAL A 175 10.31 -19.79 -15.83
CA VAL A 175 11.06 -18.53 -15.69
C VAL A 175 11.38 -17.98 -17.08
N LYS A 176 10.87 -16.77 -17.37
CA LYS A 176 11.12 -16.06 -18.65
C LYS A 176 12.55 -15.51 -18.70
N THR A 177 12.94 -14.82 -17.64
CA THR A 177 14.25 -14.21 -17.41
C THR A 177 14.66 -14.46 -15.97
N LYS A 178 15.95 -14.49 -15.64
CA LYS A 178 16.44 -14.79 -14.28
C LYS A 178 15.71 -13.93 -13.24
N GLY A 179 15.02 -14.55 -12.27
CA GLY A 179 14.23 -13.84 -11.25
C GLY A 179 12.85 -13.37 -11.70
N THR A 180 12.38 -13.75 -12.90
CA THR A 180 11.09 -13.32 -13.45
C THR A 180 10.31 -14.51 -14.02
N PRO A 181 9.25 -14.97 -13.34
CA PRO A 181 8.36 -16.01 -13.85
C PRO A 181 7.52 -15.52 -15.04
N ASP A 182 7.03 -16.46 -15.84
CA ASP A 182 5.95 -16.21 -16.79
C ASP A 182 4.67 -15.85 -16.03
N ASP A 183 3.72 -15.18 -16.69
CA ASP A 183 2.47 -14.74 -16.06
C ASP A 183 1.43 -15.88 -16.01
N VAL A 184 1.72 -16.98 -16.69
CA VAL A 184 0.87 -18.16 -16.83
C VAL A 184 1.65 -19.41 -16.40
N PRO A 185 1.09 -20.25 -15.50
CA PRO A 185 1.74 -21.50 -15.10
C PRO A 185 1.74 -22.49 -16.26
N SER A 186 2.80 -23.31 -16.33
CA SER A 186 2.91 -24.37 -17.34
C SER A 186 2.54 -25.74 -16.81
N LYS A 187 2.48 -25.89 -15.47
CA LYS A 187 2.14 -27.14 -14.79
C LYS A 187 1.17 -26.85 -13.65
N ILE A 188 0.07 -27.60 -13.62
CA ILE A 188 -0.96 -27.55 -12.58
C ILE A 188 -1.10 -28.96 -12.00
N ILE A 189 -1.00 -29.07 -10.67
CA ILE A 189 -1.03 -30.34 -9.93
C ILE A 189 -2.18 -30.29 -8.92
N PRO A 190 -3.36 -30.88 -9.24
CA PRO A 190 -4.47 -30.95 -8.31
C PRO A 190 -4.13 -31.82 -7.09
N PRO A 191 -4.57 -31.44 -5.88
CA PRO A 191 -4.28 -32.19 -4.66
C PRO A 191 -5.03 -33.54 -4.68
N ARG A 192 -4.42 -34.56 -4.09
CA ARG A 192 -5.01 -35.90 -3.95
C ARG A 192 -4.68 -36.49 -2.60
N TRP A 193 -5.56 -37.33 -2.05
CA TRP A 193 -5.30 -38.05 -0.81
C TRP A 193 -3.92 -38.75 -0.82
N ASN A 194 -3.13 -38.54 0.23
CA ASN A 194 -1.80 -39.15 0.44
C ASN A 194 -0.74 -38.78 -0.61
N GLN A 195 -1.04 -37.85 -1.51
CA GLN A 195 -0.07 -37.37 -2.49
C GLN A 195 0.96 -36.46 -1.79
N PHE A 196 2.24 -36.70 -2.09
CA PHE A 196 3.35 -35.88 -1.61
C PHE A 196 4.07 -35.25 -2.80
N THR A 197 4.07 -33.92 -2.84
CA THR A 197 4.75 -33.14 -3.89
C THR A 197 5.91 -32.37 -3.28
N PHE A 198 7.05 -32.37 -3.95
CA PHE A 198 8.24 -31.66 -3.47
C PHE A 198 9.13 -31.17 -4.62
N PHE A 199 9.92 -30.15 -4.32
CA PHE A 199 10.90 -29.56 -5.23
C PHE A 199 12.03 -28.92 -4.44
N THR A 200 13.21 -28.80 -5.05
CA THR A 200 14.31 -28.02 -4.46
C THR A 200 14.00 -26.52 -4.56
N VAL A 201 14.24 -25.80 -3.47
CA VAL A 201 14.14 -24.34 -3.42
C VAL A 201 15.28 -23.75 -4.25
N GLN A 202 14.94 -22.89 -5.20
CA GLN A 202 15.88 -22.31 -6.16
C GLN A 202 15.59 -20.80 -6.28
N PRO A 203 16.48 -19.93 -5.75
CA PRO A 203 16.36 -18.48 -5.82
C PRO A 203 16.00 -17.96 -7.21
N GLY A 204 14.83 -17.32 -7.33
CA GLY A 204 14.30 -16.78 -8.58
C GLY A 204 14.00 -17.80 -9.68
N HIS A 205 13.75 -19.06 -9.32
CA HIS A 205 13.42 -20.13 -10.26
C HIS A 205 12.25 -21.02 -9.81
N SER A 206 12.14 -21.36 -8.52
CA SER A 206 11.08 -22.25 -7.98
C SER A 206 9.74 -21.55 -7.75
N PHE A 207 9.30 -20.71 -8.69
CA PHE A 207 8.06 -19.94 -8.58
C PHE A 207 6.82 -20.82 -8.65
N HIS A 208 5.96 -20.73 -7.64
CA HIS A 208 4.71 -21.47 -7.53
C HIS A 208 3.63 -20.70 -6.78
N SER A 209 2.38 -21.16 -6.92
CA SER A 209 1.21 -20.66 -6.17
C SER A 209 0.28 -21.82 -5.81
N VAL A 210 -0.62 -21.57 -4.85
CA VAL A 210 -1.79 -22.40 -4.56
C VAL A 210 -3.01 -21.69 -5.14
N GLU A 211 -3.59 -22.30 -6.17
CA GLU A 211 -4.85 -21.86 -6.77
C GLU A 211 -5.95 -21.72 -5.71
N GLU A 212 -6.83 -20.72 -5.83
CA GLU A 212 -7.94 -20.53 -4.90
C GLU A 212 -8.82 -21.78 -4.81
N VAL A 213 -9.19 -22.18 -3.59
CA VAL A 213 -10.24 -23.17 -3.38
C VAL A 213 -11.59 -22.48 -3.58
N VAL A 214 -12.39 -22.93 -4.56
CA VAL A 214 -13.63 -22.26 -4.96
C VAL A 214 -14.90 -22.94 -4.48
N HIS A 215 -14.80 -24.20 -4.05
CA HIS A 215 -15.97 -24.96 -3.64
C HIS A 215 -16.43 -24.58 -2.21
N PRO A 216 -17.72 -24.26 -1.98
CA PRO A 216 -18.18 -23.67 -0.72
C PRO A 216 -18.05 -24.58 0.51
N SER A 217 -18.10 -25.91 0.32
CA SER A 217 -18.11 -26.86 1.44
C SER A 217 -16.87 -27.78 1.51
N GLN A 218 -15.90 -27.64 0.61
CA GLN A 218 -14.75 -28.55 0.56
C GLN A 218 -13.54 -27.90 1.22
N SER A 219 -12.76 -28.73 1.90
CA SER A 219 -11.58 -28.31 2.67
C SER A 219 -10.37 -29.09 2.16
N ARG A 220 -9.34 -28.35 1.76
CA ARG A 220 -8.05 -28.89 1.32
C ARG A 220 -7.08 -28.78 2.49
N LEU A 221 -7.11 -29.82 3.32
CA LEU A 221 -6.13 -30.01 4.38
C LEU A 221 -4.78 -30.48 3.80
N SER A 222 -3.69 -29.86 4.24
CA SER A 222 -2.34 -30.25 3.86
C SER A 222 -1.36 -30.07 5.01
N ILE A 223 -0.35 -30.94 5.04
CA ILE A 223 0.85 -30.77 5.86
C ILE A 223 1.95 -30.30 4.92
N SER A 224 2.41 -29.07 5.08
CA SER A 224 3.49 -28.47 4.30
C SER A 224 4.71 -28.25 5.17
N GLY A 225 5.88 -28.16 4.55
CA GLY A 225 7.09 -27.85 5.31
C GLY A 225 8.33 -27.83 4.45
N TRP A 226 9.45 -27.64 5.13
CA TRP A 226 10.75 -27.55 4.49
C TRP A 226 11.76 -28.50 5.14
N PHE A 227 12.65 -29.03 4.31
CA PHE A 227 13.92 -29.57 4.76
C PHE A 227 14.98 -28.49 4.61
N HIS A 228 15.72 -28.26 5.68
CA HIS A 228 16.79 -27.27 5.71
C HIS A 228 18.14 -27.88 5.36
N ARG A 229 19.08 -27.05 4.93
CA ARG A 229 20.50 -27.43 4.90
C ARG A 229 20.98 -27.79 6.32
N PRO A 230 22.01 -28.66 6.46
CA PRO A 230 22.56 -28.99 7.77
C PRO A 230 23.00 -27.73 8.52
N GLN A 231 22.79 -27.70 9.82
CA GLN A 231 23.20 -26.60 10.70
C GLN A 231 24.59 -26.88 11.28
N GLU A 232 25.21 -25.88 11.91
CA GLU A 232 26.51 -26.05 12.55
C GLU A 232 26.47 -27.23 13.56
N GLY A 233 27.44 -28.14 13.43
CA GLY A 233 27.52 -29.37 14.24
C GLY A 233 26.63 -30.53 13.76
N GLU A 234 25.96 -30.43 12.60
CA GLU A 234 25.32 -31.56 11.93
C GLU A 234 26.22 -32.19 10.84
N GLU A 235 25.98 -33.47 10.55
CA GLU A 235 26.70 -34.18 9.48
C GLU A 235 26.39 -33.56 8.11
N GLY A 236 27.44 -33.28 7.33
CA GLY A 236 27.33 -32.66 6.01
C GLY A 236 27.30 -31.13 6.02
N PHE A 237 27.39 -30.47 7.19
CA PHE A 237 27.58 -29.01 7.26
C PHE A 237 28.97 -28.61 6.76
N THR A 238 29.03 -27.65 5.84
CA THR A 238 30.27 -27.01 5.40
C THR A 238 30.09 -25.51 5.28
N THR A 239 31.09 -24.74 5.69
CA THR A 239 31.06 -23.27 5.59
C THR A 239 31.13 -22.77 4.15
N GLU A 240 31.65 -23.58 3.22
CA GLU A 240 31.64 -23.23 1.80
C GLU A 240 30.24 -23.27 1.18
N ASP A 241 29.38 -24.20 1.63
CA ASP A 241 28.01 -24.35 1.12
C ASP A 241 27.14 -23.15 1.54
N GLU A 242 27.26 -22.75 2.81
CA GLU A 242 26.63 -21.54 3.35
C GLU A 242 27.04 -20.28 2.59
N LYS A 243 28.34 -20.10 2.31
CA LYS A 243 28.84 -18.94 1.55
C LYS A 243 28.30 -18.91 0.13
N LYS A 244 28.27 -20.05 -0.56
CA LYS A 244 27.75 -20.12 -1.94
C LYS A 244 26.27 -19.76 -2.01
N GLU A 245 25.46 -20.28 -1.09
CA GLU A 245 24.04 -19.96 -1.06
C GLU A 245 23.80 -18.49 -0.72
N ALA A 246 24.54 -17.92 0.24
CA ALA A 246 24.48 -16.49 0.56
C ALA A 246 24.92 -15.60 -0.62
N GLU A 247 25.92 -16.03 -1.41
CA GLU A 247 26.32 -15.34 -2.64
C GLU A 247 25.21 -15.36 -3.70
N VAL A 248 24.53 -16.49 -3.89
CA VAL A 248 23.39 -16.61 -4.83
C VAL A 248 22.22 -15.76 -4.37
N GLU A 249 21.87 -15.79 -3.09
CA GLU A 249 20.80 -14.97 -2.51
C GLU A 249 21.10 -13.47 -2.69
N LYS A 250 22.34 -13.05 -2.44
CA LYS A 250 22.79 -11.67 -2.67
C LYS A 250 22.73 -11.27 -4.15
N GLU A 251 23.10 -12.18 -5.06
CA GLU A 251 23.01 -11.93 -6.51
C GLU A 251 21.55 -11.74 -6.93
N MET A 252 20.64 -12.56 -6.41
CA MET A 252 19.21 -12.49 -6.73
C MET A 252 18.54 -11.24 -6.16
N SER A 253 18.79 -10.89 -4.90
CA SER A 253 18.32 -9.63 -4.30
C SER A 253 18.79 -8.41 -5.09
N SER A 254 20.05 -8.43 -5.57
CA SER A 254 20.58 -7.38 -6.44
C SER A 254 19.85 -7.31 -7.78
N LEU A 255 19.51 -8.45 -8.38
CA LEU A 255 18.76 -8.52 -9.64
C LEU A 255 17.31 -8.05 -9.48
N GLU A 256 16.66 -8.37 -8.38
CA GLU A 256 15.30 -7.91 -8.08
C GLU A 256 15.24 -6.40 -7.93
N SER A 257 16.23 -5.80 -7.26
CA SER A 257 16.35 -4.34 -7.14
C SER A 257 16.53 -3.67 -8.51
N LEU A 258 17.36 -4.25 -9.39
CA LEU A 258 17.54 -3.75 -10.75
C LEU A 258 16.28 -3.89 -11.59
N SER A 259 15.64 -5.07 -11.55
CA SER A 259 14.39 -5.33 -12.26
C SER A 259 13.26 -4.42 -11.79
N ALA A 260 13.17 -4.12 -10.50
CA ALA A 260 12.21 -3.16 -9.95
C ALA A 260 12.43 -1.75 -10.53
N LYS A 261 13.69 -1.29 -10.63
CA LYS A 261 14.02 0.01 -11.23
C LYS A 261 13.75 0.06 -12.74
N GLU A 262 14.01 -1.03 -13.47
CA GLU A 262 13.75 -1.11 -14.91
C GLU A 262 12.25 -1.23 -15.23
N SER A 263 11.48 -1.89 -14.36
CA SER A 263 10.04 -2.10 -14.54
C SER A 263 9.19 -0.93 -14.01
N ALA A 264 9.76 -0.08 -13.16
CA ALA A 264 9.11 1.13 -12.69
C ALA A 264 8.86 2.07 -13.88
N LYS A 265 7.58 2.34 -14.14
CA LYS A 265 7.19 3.27 -15.20
C LYS A 265 7.66 4.67 -14.83
N ARG A 266 8.21 5.38 -15.81
CA ARG A 266 8.67 6.75 -15.63
C ARG A 266 7.51 7.72 -15.76
N PHE A 267 7.60 8.82 -15.04
CA PHE A 267 6.73 9.97 -15.27
C PHE A 267 7.13 10.64 -16.58
N GLU A 268 6.13 10.98 -17.38
CA GLU A 268 6.30 11.81 -18.56
C GLU A 268 5.58 13.13 -18.32
N GLU A 269 6.33 14.22 -18.47
CA GLU A 269 5.86 15.58 -18.23
C GLU A 269 4.80 16.03 -19.25
N TYR A 270 3.97 16.98 -18.83
CA TYR A 270 3.10 17.70 -19.76
C TYR A 270 3.93 18.54 -20.75
N PRO A 271 3.51 18.71 -22.02
CA PRO A 271 4.23 19.54 -22.98
C PRO A 271 4.36 20.98 -22.50
N GLU A 272 5.54 21.59 -22.66
CA GLU A 272 5.84 22.99 -22.25
C GLU A 272 4.86 24.03 -22.82
N SER A 273 4.17 23.71 -23.93
CA SER A 273 3.12 24.57 -24.49
C SER A 273 1.90 24.74 -23.58
N PHE A 274 1.73 23.87 -22.59
CA PHE A 274 0.68 23.94 -21.58
C PHE A 274 1.30 24.36 -20.24
N ALA A 275 1.08 25.62 -19.88
CA ALA A 275 1.51 26.13 -18.58
C ALA A 275 0.85 25.30 -17.45
N PRO A 276 1.56 25.01 -16.35
CA PRO A 276 0.97 24.34 -15.21
C PRO A 276 -0.27 25.09 -14.70
N PRO A 277 -1.39 24.40 -14.45
CA PRO A 277 -2.59 25.04 -13.92
C PRO A 277 -2.35 25.49 -12.49
N LEU A 278 -2.80 26.70 -12.14
CA LEU A 278 -2.82 27.16 -10.77
C LEU A 278 -4.04 26.57 -10.06
N PRO A 279 -3.87 25.84 -8.94
CA PRO A 279 -4.96 25.34 -8.12
C PRO A 279 -5.92 26.47 -7.73
N GLY A 280 -7.23 26.21 -7.82
CA GLY A 280 -8.27 27.19 -7.55
C GLY A 280 -8.52 28.19 -8.68
N SER A 281 -7.74 28.16 -9.78
CA SER A 281 -8.00 29.01 -10.93
C SER A 281 -9.22 28.53 -11.74
N PRO A 282 -9.97 29.44 -12.39
CA PRO A 282 -11.19 29.04 -13.09
C PRO A 282 -10.88 28.31 -14.39
N LEU A 283 -11.51 27.14 -14.59
CA LEU A 283 -11.48 26.43 -15.86
C LEU A 283 -11.97 27.32 -17.02
N SER A 284 -11.22 27.37 -18.12
CA SER A 284 -11.58 28.09 -19.33
C SER A 284 -12.83 27.50 -20.00
N GLN A 285 -13.47 28.28 -20.88
CA GLN A 285 -14.64 27.81 -21.64
C GLN A 285 -14.33 26.60 -22.55
N ALA A 286 -13.09 26.51 -23.06
CA ALA A 286 -12.67 25.39 -23.89
C ALA A 286 -12.53 24.10 -23.06
N GLU A 287 -11.90 24.21 -21.88
CA GLU A 287 -11.74 23.09 -20.94
C GLU A 287 -13.10 22.62 -20.41
N LYS A 288 -13.96 23.55 -19.97
CA LYS A 288 -15.34 23.22 -19.53
C LYS A 288 -16.12 22.50 -20.64
N LYS A 289 -16.01 22.95 -21.89
CA LYS A 289 -16.66 22.29 -23.06
C LYS A 289 -16.07 20.91 -23.36
N PHE A 290 -14.79 20.70 -23.12
CA PHE A 290 -14.16 19.38 -23.24
C PHE A 290 -14.62 18.44 -22.13
N LEU A 291 -14.46 18.85 -20.87
CA LEU A 291 -14.76 18.04 -19.70
C LEU A 291 -16.24 17.66 -19.60
N ILE A 292 -17.17 18.55 -19.95
CA ILE A 292 -18.61 18.26 -19.90
C ILE A 292 -19.04 17.16 -20.89
N GLN A 293 -18.20 16.79 -21.85
CA GLN A 293 -18.45 15.61 -22.67
C GLN A 293 -18.36 14.32 -21.84
N PHE A 294 -17.47 14.28 -20.84
CA PHE A 294 -17.18 13.12 -19.99
C PHE A 294 -17.78 13.23 -18.60
N LEU A 295 -17.46 14.32 -17.89
CA LEU A 295 -17.72 14.53 -16.48
C LEU A 295 -19.13 15.08 -16.20
N ASN A 296 -19.69 14.67 -15.07
CA ASN A 296 -20.94 15.18 -14.55
C ASN A 296 -20.80 16.70 -14.31
N PRO A 297 -21.69 17.53 -14.88
CA PRO A 297 -21.59 18.98 -14.80
C PRO A 297 -21.54 19.54 -13.37
N ALA A 298 -22.04 18.79 -12.38
CA ALA A 298 -21.97 19.20 -10.97
C ALA A 298 -20.53 19.43 -10.49
N TYR A 299 -19.57 18.64 -10.97
CA TYR A 299 -18.15 18.77 -10.60
C TYR A 299 -17.40 19.87 -11.36
N LEU A 300 -18.04 20.48 -12.37
CA LEU A 300 -17.48 21.59 -13.14
C LEU A 300 -17.93 22.96 -12.60
N VAL A 301 -18.65 22.96 -11.47
CA VAL A 301 -19.10 24.16 -10.76
C VAL A 301 -17.99 24.58 -9.79
N ASP A 302 -17.57 25.85 -9.88
CA ASP A 302 -16.45 26.39 -9.12
C ASP A 302 -16.62 26.15 -7.59
N LYS A 303 -17.82 26.41 -7.04
CA LYS A 303 -18.14 26.13 -5.63
C LYS A 303 -17.95 24.65 -5.22
N THR A 304 -18.26 23.71 -6.12
CA THR A 304 -18.08 22.29 -5.83
C THR A 304 -16.60 21.92 -5.84
N GLN A 305 -15.80 22.55 -6.71
CA GLN A 305 -14.35 22.37 -6.72
C GLN A 305 -13.71 22.96 -5.46
N GLU A 306 -14.14 24.14 -5.01
CA GLU A 306 -13.70 24.75 -3.74
C GLU A 306 -13.96 23.80 -2.54
N GLN A 307 -15.11 23.15 -2.48
CA GLN A 307 -15.42 22.19 -1.41
C GLN A 307 -14.54 20.94 -1.46
N LEU A 308 -14.27 20.43 -2.66
CA LEU A 308 -13.40 19.27 -2.84
C LEU A 308 -11.94 19.63 -2.56
N PHE A 309 -11.52 20.84 -2.91
CA PHE A 309 -10.23 21.41 -2.61
C PHE A 309 -10.00 21.41 -1.10
N GLU A 310 -10.92 22.01 -0.32
CA GLU A 310 -10.84 22.03 1.15
C GLU A 310 -10.80 20.61 1.72
N GLN A 311 -11.72 19.73 1.30
CA GLN A 311 -11.77 18.35 1.78
C GLN A 311 -10.46 17.60 1.52
N PHE A 312 -9.88 17.74 0.33
CA PHE A 312 -8.62 17.08 0.00
C PHE A 312 -7.44 17.63 0.82
N GLY A 313 -7.45 18.92 1.15
CA GLY A 313 -6.44 19.52 2.03
C GLY A 313 -6.42 18.91 3.42
N ASP A 314 -7.61 18.62 3.97
CA ASP A 314 -7.76 18.02 5.29
C ASP A 314 -7.44 16.51 5.28
N ASP A 315 -7.97 15.80 4.28
CA ASP A 315 -8.02 14.33 4.28
C ASP A 315 -6.90 13.67 3.44
N SER A 316 -6.18 14.44 2.61
CA SER A 316 -5.24 13.94 1.57
C SER A 316 -5.84 12.89 0.61
N HIS A 317 -7.17 12.74 0.62
CA HIS A 317 -7.92 11.88 -0.27
C HIS A 317 -9.33 12.44 -0.50
N VAL A 318 -9.91 12.13 -1.66
CA VAL A 318 -11.31 12.47 -1.94
C VAL A 318 -11.95 11.44 -2.87
N LEU A 319 -13.23 11.14 -2.64
CA LEU A 319 -14.00 10.17 -3.41
C LEU A 319 -15.23 10.82 -4.05
N LEU A 320 -15.20 10.97 -5.38
CA LEU A 320 -16.28 11.58 -6.15
C LEU A 320 -17.19 10.50 -6.72
N SER A 321 -18.47 10.51 -6.34
CA SER A 321 -19.47 9.57 -6.85
C SER A 321 -20.19 10.07 -8.09
N ASP A 322 -20.58 9.17 -9.00
CA ASP A 322 -21.25 9.52 -10.25
C ASP A 322 -20.50 10.56 -11.09
N ILE A 323 -19.17 10.40 -11.18
CA ILE A 323 -18.25 11.35 -11.82
C ILE A 323 -18.43 11.43 -13.34
N LEU A 324 -18.66 10.30 -14.02
CA LEU A 324 -18.98 10.29 -15.43
C LEU A 324 -20.46 10.56 -15.64
N ARG A 325 -20.76 11.22 -16.77
CA ARG A 325 -22.13 11.39 -17.25
C ARG A 325 -22.78 10.05 -17.55
N LYS A 326 -24.08 9.96 -17.27
CA LYS A 326 -24.89 8.75 -17.51
C LYS A 326 -24.82 8.27 -18.97
N GLU A 327 -24.70 9.19 -19.93
CA GLU A 327 -24.61 8.86 -21.35
C GLU A 327 -23.33 8.09 -21.71
N ILE A 328 -22.27 8.18 -20.90
CA ILE A 328 -21.00 7.44 -21.08
C ILE A 328 -20.92 6.28 -20.10
N ALA A 329 -21.30 6.50 -18.84
CA ALA A 329 -21.24 5.48 -17.80
C ALA A 329 -22.11 4.25 -18.12
N GLN A 330 -23.35 4.44 -18.62
CA GLN A 330 -24.25 3.32 -18.90
C GLN A 330 -23.77 2.39 -20.03
N PRO A 331 -23.29 2.90 -21.19
CA PRO A 331 -22.66 2.06 -22.19
C PRO A 331 -21.44 1.29 -21.68
N ILE A 332 -20.58 1.94 -20.87
CA ILE A 332 -19.44 1.29 -20.23
C ILE A 332 -19.93 0.14 -19.36
N GLU A 333 -20.83 0.40 -18.40
CA GLU A 333 -21.36 -0.62 -17.49
C GLU A 333 -21.88 -1.85 -18.24
N LYS A 334 -22.64 -1.62 -19.33
CA LYS A 334 -23.18 -2.68 -20.16
C LYS A 334 -22.09 -3.48 -20.87
N ALA A 335 -21.09 -2.80 -21.44
CA ALA A 335 -19.97 -3.44 -22.13
C ALA A 335 -19.13 -4.29 -21.18
N LEU A 336 -18.80 -3.76 -19.99
CA LEU A 336 -18.02 -4.48 -18.96
C LEU A 336 -18.75 -5.73 -18.46
N ARG A 337 -20.05 -5.63 -18.14
CA ARG A 337 -20.87 -6.80 -17.76
C ARG A 337 -20.93 -7.85 -18.86
N SER A 338 -20.97 -7.43 -20.12
CA SER A 338 -21.00 -8.35 -21.27
C SER A 338 -19.66 -9.07 -21.44
N ALA A 339 -18.54 -8.38 -21.20
CA ALA A 339 -17.22 -8.99 -21.19
C ALA A 339 -17.10 -10.03 -20.06
N ASP A 340 -17.57 -9.72 -18.85
CA ASP A 340 -17.55 -10.68 -17.73
C ASP A 340 -18.44 -11.91 -17.96
N ALA A 341 -19.61 -11.71 -18.58
CA ALA A 341 -20.49 -12.81 -18.96
C ALA A 341 -19.86 -13.72 -20.02
N ARG A 342 -19.21 -13.13 -21.04
CA ARG A 342 -18.51 -13.88 -22.10
C ARG A 342 -17.37 -14.72 -21.54
N ASP A 343 -16.64 -14.17 -20.58
CA ASP A 343 -15.43 -14.77 -20.01
C ASP A 343 -15.73 -15.75 -18.87
N GLY A 344 -17.02 -15.96 -18.55
CA GLY A 344 -17.46 -17.03 -17.65
C GLY A 344 -17.39 -16.70 -16.15
N PHE A 345 -17.34 -15.42 -15.77
CA PHE A 345 -17.25 -15.01 -14.35
C PHE A 345 -18.61 -15.02 -13.63
N GLN A 346 -19.72 -15.07 -14.36
CA GLN A 346 -21.08 -15.09 -13.81
C GLN A 346 -21.53 -16.52 -13.47
N TRP A 347 -21.04 -17.06 -12.35
CA TRP A 347 -21.28 -18.44 -11.94
C TRP A 347 -22.77 -18.83 -11.84
N TRP A 348 -23.66 -17.89 -11.47
CA TRP A 348 -25.10 -18.15 -11.36
C TRP A 348 -25.78 -18.53 -12.67
N THR A 349 -25.17 -18.23 -13.83
CA THR A 349 -25.75 -18.57 -15.15
C THR A 349 -25.90 -20.07 -15.38
N SER A 350 -25.15 -20.90 -14.66
CA SER A 350 -25.25 -22.37 -14.73
C SER A 350 -26.50 -22.95 -14.05
N GLY A 351 -27.15 -22.18 -13.18
CA GLY A 351 -28.29 -22.62 -12.37
C GLY A 351 -27.94 -23.55 -11.20
N LYS A 352 -26.64 -23.77 -10.91
CA LYS A 352 -26.16 -24.60 -9.78
C LYS A 352 -25.66 -23.79 -8.57
N GLY A 353 -25.87 -22.48 -8.56
CA GLY A 353 -25.38 -21.59 -7.51
C GLY A 353 -23.85 -21.54 -7.43
N GLU A 354 -23.31 -21.21 -6.27
CA GLU A 354 -21.86 -21.06 -6.04
C GLU A 354 -21.06 -22.35 -6.23
N GLU A 355 -21.69 -23.53 -6.19
CA GLU A 355 -21.05 -24.81 -6.51
C GLU A 355 -20.56 -24.89 -7.97
N SER A 356 -20.99 -23.95 -8.82
CA SER A 356 -20.51 -23.80 -10.20
C SER A 356 -19.35 -22.82 -10.38
N THR A 357 -18.90 -22.15 -9.31
CA THR A 357 -17.72 -21.27 -9.36
C THR A 357 -16.50 -22.07 -9.78
N ARG A 358 -15.73 -21.58 -10.76
CA ARG A 358 -14.51 -22.23 -11.27
C ARG A 358 -13.43 -21.18 -11.46
N ILE A 359 -12.19 -21.59 -11.28
CA ILE A 359 -11.05 -20.81 -11.75
C ILE A 359 -11.00 -20.90 -13.27
N GLN A 360 -11.02 -19.74 -13.92
CA GLN A 360 -10.92 -19.65 -15.36
C GLN A 360 -9.45 -19.82 -15.80
N PRO A 361 -9.18 -20.25 -17.05
CA PRO A 361 -7.82 -20.31 -17.55
C PRO A 361 -7.10 -18.97 -17.37
N HIS A 362 -5.83 -18.97 -16.94
CA HIS A 362 -5.10 -17.76 -16.55
C HIS A 362 -4.98 -16.70 -17.67
N GLY A 363 -5.07 -17.11 -18.94
CA GLY A 363 -5.08 -16.22 -20.10
C GLY A 363 -6.45 -15.65 -20.47
N VAL A 364 -7.54 -15.98 -19.75
CA VAL A 364 -8.90 -15.56 -20.13
C VAL A 364 -9.01 -14.04 -20.26
N GLY A 365 -9.70 -13.58 -21.29
CA GLY A 365 -9.91 -12.15 -21.56
C GLY A 365 -8.67 -11.37 -22.02
N THR A 366 -7.54 -12.04 -22.32
CA THR A 366 -6.31 -11.41 -22.82
C THR A 366 -5.79 -12.06 -24.11
N ASP A 367 -4.73 -11.48 -24.67
CA ASP A 367 -3.99 -11.99 -25.83
C ASP A 367 -3.37 -13.38 -25.58
N ARG A 368 -3.26 -13.80 -24.32
CA ARG A 368 -2.80 -15.13 -23.89
C ARG A 368 -3.92 -16.17 -23.81
N ALA A 369 -5.18 -15.81 -24.07
CA ALA A 369 -6.28 -16.77 -24.13
C ALA A 369 -6.06 -17.80 -25.25
N ALA A 370 -6.41 -19.06 -25.00
CA ALA A 370 -6.29 -20.13 -26.00
C ALA A 370 -7.06 -19.81 -27.30
N GLU A 371 -8.20 -19.14 -27.18
CA GLU A 371 -9.04 -18.66 -28.29
C GLU A 371 -9.30 -17.15 -28.16
N ALA A 372 -8.23 -16.34 -28.16
CA ALA A 372 -8.35 -14.88 -28.04
C ALA A 372 -9.11 -14.25 -29.23
N ASP A 373 -10.26 -13.63 -28.94
CA ASP A 373 -11.02 -12.83 -29.90
C ASP A 373 -10.39 -11.44 -30.15
N ALA A 374 -11.03 -10.61 -30.97
CA ALA A 374 -10.51 -9.28 -31.30
C ALA A 374 -10.47 -8.33 -30.09
N GLU A 375 -11.33 -8.54 -29.10
CA GLU A 375 -11.37 -7.75 -27.86
C GLU A 375 -10.25 -8.21 -26.93
N ALA A 376 -10.16 -9.51 -26.65
CA ALA A 376 -9.14 -10.09 -25.79
C ALA A 376 -7.71 -9.78 -26.26
N LYS A 377 -7.47 -9.75 -27.59
CA LYS A 377 -6.16 -9.38 -28.17
C LYS A 377 -5.69 -7.95 -27.90
N ARG A 378 -6.57 -7.08 -27.39
CA ARG A 378 -6.22 -5.71 -26.99
C ARG A 378 -5.77 -5.63 -25.53
N TRP A 379 -5.96 -6.71 -24.77
CA TRP A 379 -5.59 -6.82 -23.38
C TRP A 379 -4.36 -7.72 -23.25
N SER A 380 -3.37 -7.30 -22.48
CA SER A 380 -2.21 -8.11 -22.09
C SER A 380 -2.24 -8.37 -20.59
N ILE A 381 -1.45 -9.33 -20.11
CA ILE A 381 -1.28 -9.56 -18.67
C ILE A 381 -0.13 -8.68 -18.17
N ALA A 382 -0.41 -7.78 -17.23
CA ALA A 382 0.60 -7.06 -16.48
C ALA A 382 1.20 -7.97 -15.41
N GLY A 383 2.50 -8.20 -15.48
CA GLY A 383 3.25 -9.04 -14.54
C GLY A 383 4.47 -8.31 -13.96
N PRO A 384 5.42 -9.06 -13.34
CA PRO A 384 5.39 -10.51 -13.12
C PRO A 384 4.50 -10.92 -11.93
N PRO A 385 3.99 -12.17 -11.89
CA PRO A 385 2.99 -12.60 -10.90
C PRO A 385 3.46 -12.59 -9.45
N HIS A 386 4.77 -12.70 -9.16
CA HIS A 386 5.28 -12.53 -7.79
C HIS A 386 5.26 -11.07 -7.30
N LYS A 387 4.75 -10.12 -8.10
CA LYS A 387 4.55 -8.72 -7.74
C LYS A 387 3.12 -8.26 -8.03
N GLN A 388 2.60 -8.63 -9.19
CA GLN A 388 1.28 -8.23 -9.66
C GLN A 388 0.79 -9.13 -10.78
N ARG A 389 -0.53 -9.26 -10.90
CA ARG A 389 -1.17 -9.86 -12.06
C ARG A 389 -2.50 -9.17 -12.32
N TYR A 390 -2.66 -8.52 -13.47
CA TYR A 390 -3.96 -8.02 -13.93
C TYR A 390 -4.00 -7.92 -15.45
N ALA A 391 -5.19 -7.92 -16.04
CA ALA A 391 -5.33 -7.60 -17.45
C ALA A 391 -5.25 -6.08 -17.65
N VAL A 392 -4.43 -5.65 -18.60
CA VAL A 392 -4.22 -4.22 -18.92
C VAL A 392 -4.43 -3.98 -20.41
N LEU A 393 -5.08 -2.88 -20.75
CA LEU A 393 -5.26 -2.49 -22.14
C LEU A 393 -3.91 -2.07 -22.75
N ALA A 394 -3.59 -2.61 -23.93
CA ALA A 394 -2.30 -2.39 -24.60
C ALA A 394 -2.08 -0.93 -25.03
N ASP A 395 -3.15 -0.23 -25.41
CA ASP A 395 -3.09 1.18 -25.79
C ASP A 395 -3.02 2.06 -24.54
N GLN A 396 -1.83 2.59 -24.25
CA GLN A 396 -1.59 3.51 -23.13
C GLN A 396 -1.15 4.90 -23.62
N ALA A 397 -1.44 5.91 -22.82
CA ALA A 397 -1.07 7.28 -23.10
C ALA A 397 -0.54 7.96 -21.84
N THR A 398 0.38 8.87 -22.07
CA THR A 398 0.94 9.77 -21.07
C THR A 398 0.50 11.20 -21.40
N PRO A 399 0.67 12.14 -20.45
CA PRO A 399 0.47 13.56 -20.67
C PRO A 399 1.20 14.14 -21.88
N ALA A 400 2.29 13.52 -22.35
CA ALA A 400 3.00 13.94 -23.57
C ALA A 400 2.10 14.00 -24.82
N LYS A 401 1.01 13.23 -24.86
CA LYS A 401 0.00 13.27 -25.95
C LYS A 401 -1.03 14.39 -25.82
N ALA A 402 -0.98 15.23 -24.77
CA ALA A 402 -1.95 16.30 -24.51
C ALA A 402 -2.10 17.26 -25.70
N SER A 403 -0.99 17.62 -26.38
CA SER A 403 -1.02 18.47 -27.59
C SER A 403 -1.81 17.85 -28.74
N GLU A 404 -1.68 16.53 -28.94
CA GLU A 404 -2.43 15.80 -29.96
C GLU A 404 -3.92 15.77 -29.61
N ILE A 405 -4.25 15.54 -28.34
CA ILE A 405 -5.63 15.51 -27.84
C ILE A 405 -6.30 16.89 -28.02
N ALA A 406 -5.59 17.96 -27.66
CA ALA A 406 -6.07 19.33 -27.79
C ALA A 406 -6.27 19.74 -29.25
N SER A 407 -5.32 19.40 -30.15
CA SER A 407 -5.39 19.74 -31.57
C SER A 407 -6.44 18.96 -32.35
N GLN A 408 -6.68 17.69 -31.99
CA GLN A 408 -7.70 16.86 -32.62
C GLN A 408 -9.12 17.20 -32.14
N GLN A 409 -9.28 18.10 -31.15
CA GLN A 409 -10.55 18.36 -30.45
C GLN A 409 -11.25 17.04 -30.13
N ALA A 410 -10.55 16.06 -29.55
CA ALA A 410 -11.03 14.70 -29.41
C ALA A 410 -12.46 14.66 -28.83
N GLN A 411 -13.45 14.56 -29.73
CA GLN A 411 -14.85 14.54 -29.36
C GLN A 411 -15.21 13.12 -29.01
N VAL A 412 -16.03 12.97 -27.98
CA VAL A 412 -16.62 11.66 -27.67
C VAL A 412 -17.35 11.15 -28.92
N PRO A 413 -16.99 9.96 -29.45
CA PRO A 413 -17.60 9.43 -30.67
C PRO A 413 -19.12 9.34 -30.54
N ASN A 414 -19.83 9.67 -31.62
CA ASN A 414 -21.28 9.55 -31.70
C ASN A 414 -21.68 8.81 -33.01
N PRO A 415 -22.21 7.59 -32.94
CA PRO A 415 -22.54 6.82 -31.73
C PRO A 415 -21.29 6.37 -30.96
N LEU A 416 -21.45 6.13 -29.65
CA LEU A 416 -20.40 5.56 -28.82
C LEU A 416 -20.04 4.13 -29.27
N PRO A 417 -18.77 3.71 -29.10
CA PRO A 417 -18.38 2.31 -29.28
C PRO A 417 -19.18 1.38 -28.37
N THR A 418 -19.29 0.11 -28.76
CA THR A 418 -19.94 -0.93 -27.94
C THR A 418 -18.94 -1.81 -27.20
N ASP A 419 -17.69 -1.84 -27.66
CA ASP A 419 -16.63 -2.66 -27.09
C ASP A 419 -16.05 -2.01 -25.83
N ALA A 420 -15.78 -2.84 -24.81
CA ALA A 420 -15.26 -2.38 -23.52
C ALA A 420 -13.89 -1.71 -23.69
N SER A 421 -12.97 -2.33 -24.44
CA SER A 421 -11.63 -1.80 -24.74
C SER A 421 -11.67 -0.39 -25.34
N GLU A 422 -12.46 -0.16 -26.39
CA GLU A 422 -12.58 1.16 -27.04
C GLU A 422 -13.22 2.22 -26.14
N LEU A 423 -14.20 1.84 -25.30
CA LEU A 423 -14.78 2.76 -24.33
C LEU A 423 -13.78 3.15 -23.22
N LEU A 424 -13.05 2.18 -22.68
CA LEU A 424 -12.02 2.44 -21.66
C LEU A 424 -10.82 3.20 -22.24
N ARG A 425 -10.48 2.95 -23.51
CA ARG A 425 -9.48 3.71 -24.25
C ARG A 425 -9.81 5.20 -24.32
N LEU A 426 -11.08 5.57 -24.51
CA LEU A 426 -11.48 6.98 -24.47
C LEU A 426 -11.13 7.63 -23.12
N LEU A 427 -11.21 6.89 -22.02
CA LEU A 427 -10.87 7.41 -20.70
C LEU A 427 -9.35 7.46 -20.52
N SER A 428 -8.63 6.36 -20.82
CA SER A 428 -7.19 6.25 -20.58
C SER A 428 -6.34 7.06 -21.56
N THR A 429 -6.78 7.24 -22.81
CA THR A 429 -5.98 7.93 -23.85
C THR A 429 -6.48 9.32 -24.22
N VAL A 430 -7.68 9.72 -23.78
CA VAL A 430 -8.24 11.04 -24.13
C VAL A 430 -8.55 11.87 -22.88
N LEU A 431 -9.30 11.35 -21.92
CA LEU A 431 -9.69 12.13 -20.72
C LEU A 431 -8.50 12.36 -19.79
N PHE A 432 -7.91 11.29 -19.24
CA PHE A 432 -6.88 11.38 -18.20
C PHE A 432 -5.62 12.15 -18.61
N PRO A 433 -5.05 11.93 -19.82
CA PRO A 433 -3.86 12.66 -20.24
C PRO A 433 -4.13 14.11 -20.70
N SER A 434 -5.39 14.56 -20.75
CA SER A 434 -5.72 15.89 -21.25
C SER A 434 -5.33 17.00 -20.28
N ASP A 435 -4.97 18.16 -20.83
CA ASP A 435 -4.69 19.37 -20.07
C ASP A 435 -5.93 19.89 -19.30
N ALA A 436 -7.12 19.74 -19.88
CA ALA A 436 -8.36 20.10 -19.19
C ALA A 436 -8.60 19.24 -17.93
N PHE A 437 -8.28 17.95 -17.99
CA PHE A 437 -8.39 17.06 -16.82
C PHE A 437 -7.29 17.35 -15.80
N ARG A 438 -6.07 17.67 -16.25
CA ARG A 438 -4.97 18.16 -15.40
C ARG A 438 -5.40 19.37 -14.56
N HIS A 439 -6.03 20.36 -15.19
CA HIS A 439 -6.54 21.55 -14.50
C HIS A 439 -7.67 21.20 -13.53
N PHE A 440 -8.59 20.31 -13.91
CA PHE A 440 -9.61 19.82 -12.99
C PHE A 440 -8.99 19.14 -11.76
N LEU A 441 -7.97 18.29 -11.93
CA LEU A 441 -7.25 17.65 -10.83
C LEU A 441 -6.61 18.69 -9.90
N ALA A 442 -5.92 19.68 -10.46
CA ALA A 442 -5.30 20.73 -9.68
C ALA A 442 -6.30 21.49 -8.80
N ASN A 443 -7.50 21.73 -9.32
CA ASN A 443 -8.56 22.41 -8.58
C ASN A 443 -9.21 21.57 -7.48
N ILE A 444 -9.15 20.24 -7.54
CA ILE A 444 -9.75 19.39 -6.50
C ILE A 444 -8.73 18.86 -5.50
N SER A 445 -7.43 18.89 -5.83
CA SER A 445 -6.38 18.33 -4.99
C SER A 445 -5.42 19.34 -4.38
N GLN A 446 -5.55 20.64 -4.68
CA GLN A 446 -4.60 21.70 -4.29
C GLN A 446 -3.18 21.56 -4.85
N LEU A 447 -2.92 20.53 -5.66
CA LEU A 447 -1.59 20.17 -6.13
C LEU A 447 -1.47 20.48 -7.61
N VAL A 448 -0.24 20.63 -8.11
CA VAL A 448 0.01 20.86 -9.54
C VAL A 448 0.51 19.57 -10.18
N PRO A 449 -0.29 18.84 -10.98
CA PRO A 449 0.24 17.67 -11.69
C PRO A 449 1.28 18.12 -12.74
N LEU A 450 2.52 17.66 -12.60
CA LEU A 450 3.66 18.01 -13.47
C LEU A 450 3.87 16.99 -14.59
N GLY A 451 3.64 15.72 -14.29
CA GLY A 451 3.74 14.61 -15.21
C GLY A 451 2.89 13.44 -14.74
N ALA A 452 2.80 12.39 -15.55
CA ALA A 452 2.13 11.16 -15.17
C ALA A 452 2.80 9.95 -15.78
N ARG A 453 2.70 8.81 -15.11
CA ARG A 453 2.98 7.50 -15.70
C ARG A 453 1.94 7.17 -16.78
N PRO A 454 2.22 6.20 -17.67
CA PRO A 454 1.23 5.72 -18.63
C PRO A 454 -0.09 5.36 -17.95
N VAL A 455 -1.16 6.04 -18.36
CA VAL A 455 -2.51 5.82 -17.82
C VAL A 455 -3.01 4.45 -18.28
N GLU A 456 -3.51 3.66 -17.35
CA GLU A 456 -3.90 2.28 -17.60
C GLU A 456 -5.39 2.06 -17.40
N ALA A 457 -6.04 1.42 -18.37
CA ALA A 457 -7.28 0.73 -18.12
C ALA A 457 -6.95 -0.69 -17.63
N ARG A 458 -7.34 -1.02 -16.41
CA ARG A 458 -7.07 -2.31 -15.78
C ARG A 458 -8.35 -3.09 -15.57
N ARG A 459 -8.20 -4.42 -15.65
CA ARG A 459 -9.23 -5.39 -15.32
C ARG A 459 -8.62 -6.44 -14.41
N PHE A 460 -9.18 -6.56 -13.22
CA PHE A 460 -8.88 -7.62 -12.29
C PHE A 460 -9.92 -8.73 -12.46
N ARG A 461 -9.48 -9.86 -13.00
CA ARG A 461 -10.27 -11.05 -13.29
C ARG A 461 -10.47 -11.90 -12.02
N PRO A 462 -11.71 -12.29 -11.69
CA PRO A 462 -12.01 -13.15 -10.54
C PRO A 462 -11.21 -14.44 -10.55
N GLY A 463 -10.61 -14.78 -9.42
CA GLY A 463 -9.78 -15.96 -9.22
C GLY A 463 -8.36 -15.83 -9.76
N LEU A 464 -7.99 -14.67 -10.33
CA LEU A 464 -6.70 -14.51 -11.02
C LEU A 464 -5.93 -13.28 -10.55
N ASP A 465 -6.54 -12.12 -10.47
CA ASP A 465 -5.77 -10.88 -10.50
C ASP A 465 -5.66 -10.16 -9.14
N TYR A 466 -4.52 -9.48 -8.94
CA TYR A 466 -4.08 -8.83 -7.71
C TYR A 466 -2.90 -7.89 -7.98
N THR A 467 -2.56 -7.05 -6.99
CA THR A 467 -1.19 -6.52 -6.84
C THR A 467 -0.71 -6.79 -5.41
N LEU A 468 0.59 -6.89 -5.21
CA LEU A 468 1.20 -6.94 -3.87
C LEU A 468 1.60 -5.55 -3.40
N ALA A 469 1.89 -5.41 -2.11
CA ALA A 469 2.28 -4.15 -1.49
C ALA A 469 3.52 -3.55 -2.19
N ARG A 470 3.41 -2.29 -2.61
CA ARG A 470 4.53 -1.51 -3.15
C ARG A 470 4.47 -0.06 -2.69
N SER A 471 5.63 0.57 -2.54
CA SER A 471 5.77 2.01 -2.28
C SER A 471 6.52 2.70 -3.42
N ASP A 472 6.43 4.03 -3.43
CA ASP A 472 7.21 4.89 -4.32
C ASP A 472 8.19 5.73 -3.48
N PRO A 473 9.36 6.10 -4.05
CA PRO A 473 10.38 6.91 -3.35
C PRO A 473 10.03 8.39 -3.28
N GLU A 474 9.00 8.84 -4.00
CA GLU A 474 8.54 10.22 -4.08
C GLU A 474 7.04 10.23 -3.87
N ALA A 475 6.49 11.38 -3.48
CA ALA A 475 5.04 11.53 -3.34
C ALA A 475 4.35 11.40 -4.71
N VAL A 476 3.26 10.63 -4.76
CA VAL A 476 2.50 10.35 -5.97
C VAL A 476 1.02 10.62 -5.73
N LEU A 477 0.37 11.33 -6.65
CA LEU A 477 -1.08 11.48 -6.64
C LEU A 477 -1.70 10.34 -7.45
N ASP A 478 -2.32 9.39 -6.75
CA ASP A 478 -3.01 8.26 -7.33
C ASP A 478 -4.45 8.67 -7.69
N VAL A 479 -4.81 8.57 -8.97
CA VAL A 479 -6.14 8.91 -9.48
C VAL A 479 -6.76 7.68 -10.11
N THR A 480 -7.76 7.08 -9.44
CA THR A 480 -8.39 5.82 -9.86
C THR A 480 -9.88 6.04 -10.14
N LEU A 481 -10.26 5.93 -11.41
CA LEU A 481 -11.67 5.89 -11.83
C LEU A 481 -12.18 4.46 -11.77
N ASN A 482 -12.94 4.14 -10.73
CA ASN A 482 -13.55 2.84 -10.51
C ASN A 482 -14.80 2.66 -11.38
N LEU A 483 -14.82 1.58 -12.15
CA LEU A 483 -15.86 1.25 -13.12
C LEU A 483 -16.39 -0.18 -12.90
N THR A 484 -16.28 -0.69 -11.69
CA THR A 484 -16.68 -2.07 -11.33
C THR A 484 -18.20 -2.18 -11.29
N PRO A 485 -18.85 -2.90 -12.23
CA PRO A 485 -20.31 -2.95 -12.29
C PRO A 485 -20.91 -3.67 -11.07
N ASP A 486 -22.00 -3.15 -10.52
CA ASP A 486 -22.72 -3.80 -9.41
C ASP A 486 -23.44 -5.08 -9.88
N VAL A 487 -22.80 -6.24 -9.71
CA VAL A 487 -23.33 -7.52 -10.19
C VAL A 487 -24.67 -7.92 -9.54
N VAL A 488 -25.00 -7.34 -8.38
CA VAL A 488 -26.17 -7.72 -7.59
C VAL A 488 -27.41 -6.89 -7.94
N LYS A 489 -27.23 -5.58 -8.14
CA LYS A 489 -28.32 -4.61 -8.35
C LYS A 489 -29.36 -4.99 -9.41
N PRO A 490 -28.98 -5.51 -10.60
CA PRO A 490 -29.98 -5.94 -11.59
C PRO A 490 -30.96 -6.99 -11.05
N SER A 491 -30.48 -7.91 -10.20
CA SER A 491 -31.29 -8.96 -9.59
C SER A 491 -32.22 -8.40 -8.51
N LEU A 492 -31.75 -7.44 -7.70
CA LEU A 492 -32.54 -6.79 -6.65
C LEU A 492 -33.61 -5.84 -7.20
N ASP A 493 -33.31 -5.11 -8.28
CA ASP A 493 -34.23 -4.16 -8.90
C ASP A 493 -35.41 -4.84 -9.61
N GLU A 494 -35.17 -5.96 -10.30
CA GLU A 494 -36.24 -6.77 -10.89
C GLU A 494 -37.20 -7.33 -9.82
N GLU A 495 -36.69 -7.70 -8.64
CA GLU A 495 -37.55 -8.15 -7.53
C GLU A 495 -38.45 -7.01 -7.01
N ARG A 496 -37.91 -5.79 -6.87
CA ARG A 496 -38.68 -4.62 -6.43
C ARG A 496 -39.82 -4.30 -7.40
N LYS A 497 -39.60 -4.46 -8.70
CA LYS A 497 -40.64 -4.31 -9.74
C LYS A 497 -41.71 -5.41 -9.66
N ALA A 498 -41.38 -6.61 -9.19
CA ALA A 498 -42.32 -7.73 -9.06
C ALA A 498 -43.34 -7.56 -7.90
N GLY A 499 -43.10 -6.63 -6.97
CA GLY A 499 -44.03 -6.21 -5.90
C GLY A 499 -44.28 -7.25 -4.79
N PRO A 500 -44.71 -6.83 -3.58
CA PRO A 500 -45.06 -7.76 -2.52
C PRO A 500 -46.32 -8.54 -2.89
N ARG A 501 -46.25 -9.88 -2.87
CA ARG A 501 -47.43 -10.75 -2.99
C ARG A 501 -48.32 -10.53 -1.76
N GLY A 502 -49.40 -9.77 -1.93
CA GLY A 502 -50.32 -9.41 -0.85
C GLY A 502 -50.92 -10.62 -0.11
N LEU A 503 -51.12 -10.47 1.20
CA LEU A 503 -51.69 -11.45 2.15
C LEU A 503 -53.17 -11.82 1.91
N ALA A 504 -53.81 -11.31 0.86
CA ALA A 504 -55.22 -11.56 0.56
C ALA A 504 -55.38 -12.40 -0.72
N GLY A 505 -55.10 -13.70 -0.61
CA GLY A 505 -55.24 -14.65 -1.72
C GLY A 505 -55.42 -16.09 -1.25
N LYS A 506 -56.46 -16.37 -0.47
CA LYS A 506 -56.90 -17.77 -0.24
C LYS A 506 -57.46 -18.35 -1.55
N ALA A 507 -56.60 -18.94 -2.38
CA ALA A 507 -57.03 -19.94 -3.38
C ALA A 507 -55.86 -20.79 -3.90
N LYS A 508 -55.92 -22.09 -3.58
CA LYS A 508 -55.21 -23.26 -4.15
C LYS A 508 -53.67 -23.23 -4.19
N LYS A 509 -53.04 -24.07 -3.35
CA LYS A 509 -51.69 -24.62 -3.56
C LYS A 509 -51.55 -25.18 -4.98
N PRO A 510 -50.65 -24.67 -5.83
CA PRO A 510 -49.93 -25.52 -6.76
C PRO A 510 -48.78 -26.17 -6.00
N LYS A 511 -48.61 -27.48 -6.19
CA LYS A 511 -47.36 -28.17 -5.86
C LYS A 511 -46.23 -27.51 -6.66
N THR A 512 -45.05 -27.43 -6.04
CA THR A 512 -43.75 -27.00 -6.62
C THR A 512 -43.78 -25.60 -7.25
N ALA A 513 -43.32 -24.59 -6.51
CA ALA A 513 -42.86 -23.35 -7.10
C ALA A 513 -41.61 -23.64 -7.94
N PRO A 514 -41.55 -23.25 -9.23
CA PRO A 514 -40.33 -23.37 -9.99
C PRO A 514 -39.39 -22.20 -9.63
N ALA A 515 -38.11 -22.51 -9.63
CA ALA A 515 -36.98 -21.59 -9.58
C ALA A 515 -37.03 -20.55 -10.72
N SER A 516 -37.83 -19.49 -10.60
CA SER A 516 -38.03 -18.52 -11.69
C SER A 516 -37.01 -17.39 -11.76
N ALA A 517 -35.97 -17.37 -10.91
CA ALA A 517 -34.82 -16.47 -11.08
C ALA A 517 -33.80 -17.02 -12.09
N ALA A 518 -33.59 -18.35 -12.09
CA ALA A 518 -32.67 -19.03 -13.01
C ALA A 518 -33.10 -18.93 -14.50
N ALA A 519 -34.38 -18.67 -14.78
CA ALA A 519 -34.87 -18.55 -16.16
C ALA A 519 -34.47 -17.25 -16.88
N ASN A 520 -34.03 -16.22 -16.14
CA ASN A 520 -33.64 -14.91 -16.68
C ASN A 520 -32.12 -14.62 -16.58
N GLY A 521 -31.30 -15.59 -16.15
CA GLY A 521 -29.85 -15.39 -15.97
C GLY A 521 -29.48 -14.46 -14.81
N LEU A 522 -30.38 -14.30 -13.82
CA LEU A 522 -30.19 -13.46 -12.63
C LEU A 522 -30.00 -14.31 -11.37
N LEU A 523 -29.40 -13.69 -10.35
CA LEU A 523 -29.22 -14.29 -9.02
C LEU A 523 -30.57 -14.50 -8.32
N SER A 524 -30.67 -15.53 -7.47
CA SER A 524 -31.76 -15.60 -6.50
C SER A 524 -31.60 -14.51 -5.44
N LYS A 525 -32.68 -14.15 -4.75
CA LYS A 525 -32.66 -13.13 -3.68
C LYS A 525 -31.63 -13.42 -2.59
N LYS A 526 -31.48 -14.70 -2.21
CA LYS A 526 -30.55 -15.11 -1.17
C LYS A 526 -29.12 -14.90 -1.66
N GLU A 527 -28.79 -15.47 -2.81
CA GLU A 527 -27.46 -15.33 -3.43
C GLU A 527 -27.09 -13.86 -3.67
N ALA A 528 -28.04 -13.05 -4.15
CA ALA A 528 -27.85 -11.61 -4.35
C ALA A 528 -27.47 -10.89 -3.04
N LYS A 529 -28.20 -11.15 -1.95
CA LYS A 529 -27.93 -10.53 -0.65
C LYS A 529 -26.62 -11.03 -0.03
N ASP A 530 -26.36 -12.33 -0.12
CA ASP A 530 -25.15 -12.95 0.42
C ASP A 530 -23.92 -12.40 -0.34
N LEU A 531 -23.98 -12.31 -1.68
CA LEU A 531 -22.93 -11.71 -2.49
C LEU A 531 -22.74 -10.21 -2.20
N GLN A 532 -23.83 -9.45 -2.05
CA GLN A 532 -23.76 -8.04 -1.66
C GLN A 532 -23.04 -7.86 -0.32
N ALA A 533 -23.39 -8.66 0.69
CA ALA A 533 -22.76 -8.59 2.00
C ALA A 533 -21.25 -8.85 1.93
N ARG A 534 -20.81 -9.79 1.09
CA ARG A 534 -19.38 -10.10 0.90
C ARG A 534 -18.60 -9.03 0.14
N TRP A 535 -19.26 -8.32 -0.79
CA TRP A 535 -18.67 -7.12 -1.42
C TRP A 535 -18.57 -5.96 -0.41
N GLU A 536 -19.59 -5.78 0.43
CA GLU A 536 -19.63 -4.74 1.47
C GLU A 536 -18.64 -5.01 2.61
N SER A 537 -18.39 -6.27 2.97
CA SER A 537 -17.41 -6.64 4.02
C SER A 537 -15.96 -6.69 3.53
N GLY A 538 -15.73 -6.72 2.22
CA GLY A 538 -14.39 -6.88 1.63
C GLY A 538 -13.94 -8.33 1.45
N ASP A 539 -14.74 -9.33 1.85
CA ASP A 539 -14.43 -10.77 1.75
C ASP A 539 -14.22 -11.24 0.30
N ILE A 540 -14.80 -10.54 -0.68
CA ILE A 540 -14.58 -10.82 -2.12
C ILE A 540 -13.19 -10.37 -2.59
N GLY A 541 -12.54 -9.47 -1.86
CA GLY A 541 -11.29 -8.84 -2.27
C GLY A 541 -11.49 -7.79 -3.36
N GLY A 542 -10.42 -7.49 -4.09
CA GLY A 542 -10.40 -6.44 -5.10
C GLY A 542 -10.39 -5.01 -4.55
N TRP A 543 -10.47 -4.81 -3.24
CA TRP A 543 -10.33 -3.49 -2.61
C TRP A 543 -8.89 -2.99 -2.69
N GLU A 544 -8.75 -1.67 -2.68
CA GLU A 544 -7.47 -0.97 -2.77
C GLU A 544 -7.06 -0.46 -1.39
N CYS A 545 -5.87 -0.85 -0.95
CA CYS A 545 -5.34 -0.55 0.37
C CYS A 545 -4.20 0.45 0.28
N TYR A 546 -4.14 1.36 1.24
CA TYR A 546 -3.00 2.23 1.52
C TYR A 546 -2.57 2.00 2.96
N MET A 547 -1.28 1.78 3.16
CA MET A 547 -0.71 1.40 4.45
C MET A 547 0.51 2.23 4.77
N ALA A 548 0.67 2.56 6.05
CA ALA A 548 1.86 3.24 6.54
C ALA A 548 3.11 2.41 6.23
N PRO A 549 4.28 3.06 6.05
CA PRO A 549 5.54 2.36 5.95
C PRO A 549 5.76 1.50 7.22
N HIS A 550 6.17 0.24 7.07
CA HIS A 550 6.52 -0.59 8.23
C HIS A 550 7.88 -0.15 8.80
N GLU A 551 7.90 0.27 10.07
CA GLU A 551 9.12 0.55 10.84
C GLU A 551 9.56 -0.70 11.64
N GLY A 552 9.97 -1.81 11.00
CA GLY A 552 10.43 -3.00 11.74
C GLY A 552 10.90 -4.22 10.93
N GLU A 553 11.51 -5.21 11.61
CA GLU A 553 11.98 -6.51 11.07
C GLU A 553 10.88 -7.62 11.06
N GLU A 554 9.62 -7.29 11.32
CA GLU A 554 8.52 -8.26 11.26
C GLU A 554 7.98 -8.41 9.84
N ASP A 555 7.58 -9.64 9.49
CA ASP A 555 7.11 -10.04 8.16
C ASP A 555 6.01 -9.08 7.66
N PRO A 556 6.27 -8.26 6.62
CA PRO A 556 5.35 -7.22 6.12
C PRO A 556 3.99 -7.76 5.69
N ALA A 557 3.83 -9.09 5.57
CA ALA A 557 2.61 -9.69 5.09
C ALA A 557 1.49 -9.75 6.14
N VAL A 558 1.74 -9.78 7.45
CA VAL A 558 0.67 -10.12 8.43
C VAL A 558 -0.26 -8.94 8.71
N TYR A 559 -1.36 -8.84 7.97
CA TYR A 559 -2.42 -7.85 8.20
C TYR A 559 -3.58 -8.49 8.97
N GLN A 560 -4.06 -7.85 10.04
CA GLN A 560 -5.38 -8.19 10.56
C GLN A 560 -6.40 -7.42 9.74
N SER A 561 -7.29 -8.11 9.02
CA SER A 561 -8.41 -7.44 8.39
C SER A 561 -9.31 -6.87 9.50
N GLY A 562 -9.25 -5.55 9.67
CA GLY A 562 -10.11 -4.78 10.57
C GLY A 562 -11.58 -4.99 10.22
N ASN A 563 -12.16 -6.06 10.76
CA ASN A 563 -13.59 -6.31 10.68
C ASN A 563 -14.23 -5.29 11.61
N SER A 564 -14.73 -4.18 11.05
CA SER A 564 -15.48 -3.15 11.77
C SER A 564 -16.85 -3.70 12.21
N GLY A 565 -16.81 -4.65 13.14
CA GLY A 565 -17.95 -5.19 13.81
C GLY A 565 -18.59 -4.11 14.66
N LYS A 566 -19.57 -3.40 14.10
CA LYS A 566 -20.59 -2.69 14.89
C LYS A 566 -21.19 -3.71 15.87
N LYS A 567 -20.72 -3.67 17.11
CA LYS A 567 -21.33 -4.33 18.26
C LYS A 567 -22.78 -3.86 18.32
N LYS A 568 -23.72 -4.72 17.90
CA LYS A 568 -25.13 -4.53 18.24
C LYS A 568 -25.23 -4.71 19.74
N GLU A 569 -25.45 -3.61 20.46
CA GLU A 569 -25.96 -3.67 21.82
C GLU A 569 -27.27 -4.47 21.80
N ALA A 570 -27.22 -5.67 22.37
CA ALA A 570 -28.39 -6.44 22.69
C ALA A 570 -28.91 -5.91 24.02
N ASP A 571 -29.95 -5.09 23.92
CA ASP A 571 -30.81 -4.67 25.02
C ASP A 571 -31.41 -5.94 25.65
N ASN A 572 -31.02 -6.23 26.90
CA ASN A 572 -31.51 -7.40 27.64
C ASN A 572 -31.87 -6.96 29.07
N ASP A 573 -33.02 -6.29 29.17
CA ASP A 573 -33.80 -6.19 30.40
C ASP A 573 -34.36 -7.58 30.74
N GLU A 574 -33.78 -8.30 31.71
CA GLU A 574 -34.54 -9.24 32.54
C GLU A 574 -33.97 -9.32 33.98
N GLU A 575 -34.91 -9.47 34.92
CA GLU A 575 -34.82 -9.20 36.36
C GLU A 575 -33.97 -10.20 37.16
N MET A 576 -33.24 -9.67 38.15
CA MET A 576 -32.64 -10.42 39.26
C MET A 576 -33.69 -11.23 40.06
N LYS A 577 -33.41 -12.52 40.28
CA LYS A 577 -33.82 -13.24 41.50
C LYS A 577 -32.68 -14.07 42.06
N ASP A 578 -32.61 -13.97 43.38
CA ASP A 578 -31.56 -14.34 44.32
C ASP A 578 -31.53 -15.84 44.71
N ALA A 579 -30.34 -16.26 45.15
CA ALA A 579 -29.98 -17.28 46.16
C ALA A 579 -29.40 -18.64 45.72
N GLY A 580 -28.14 -18.88 46.14
CA GLY A 580 -27.61 -20.22 46.46
C GLY A 580 -26.12 -20.44 46.18
N GLU A 581 -25.30 -20.37 47.24
CA GLU A 581 -23.86 -20.60 47.36
C GLU A 581 -23.35 -21.96 46.79
N ASP A 582 -22.15 -21.97 46.18
CA ASP A 582 -20.97 -22.69 46.71
C ASP A 582 -19.72 -22.40 45.84
N GLU A 583 -18.63 -22.05 46.53
CA GLU A 583 -17.30 -21.68 46.04
C GLU A 583 -16.48 -22.91 45.61
N GLU A 584 -15.64 -22.77 44.57
CA GLU A 584 -14.27 -23.30 44.59
C GLU A 584 -13.40 -22.52 43.57
N GLU A 585 -12.31 -21.98 44.10
CA GLU A 585 -11.40 -21.00 43.50
C GLU A 585 -10.51 -21.60 42.39
N GLU A 586 -10.41 -20.93 41.24
CA GLU A 586 -9.25 -21.07 40.34
C GLU A 586 -8.58 -19.70 40.24
N ILE A 587 -7.33 -19.65 40.73
CA ILE A 587 -6.48 -18.47 40.84
C ILE A 587 -6.05 -18.05 39.44
N VAL A 588 -6.58 -16.94 38.94
CA VAL A 588 -6.00 -16.19 37.82
C VAL A 588 -5.14 -15.09 38.43
N GLU A 589 -3.82 -15.24 38.32
CA GLU A 589 -2.89 -14.14 38.58
C GLU A 589 -3.22 -13.01 37.61
N MET A 590 -3.81 -11.93 38.15
CA MET A 590 -3.89 -10.64 37.49
C MET A 590 -2.48 -10.06 37.44
N ILE A 591 -1.86 -10.14 36.27
CA ILE A 591 -0.81 -9.18 35.91
C ILE A 591 -1.58 -7.90 35.54
N GLU A 592 -1.48 -6.91 36.42
CA GLU A 592 -1.80 -5.51 36.10
C GLU A 592 -0.81 -5.10 35.01
N ASP A 593 -1.31 -5.01 33.78
CA ASP A 593 -0.58 -4.45 32.65
C ASP A 593 -0.98 -2.98 32.51
N ASP A 594 -0.12 -2.12 33.05
CA ASP A 594 -0.27 -0.67 33.12
C ASP A 594 0.40 0.00 31.91
N GLY A 595 0.46 -0.68 30.76
CA GLY A 595 1.00 -0.16 29.51
C GLY A 595 -0.10 0.30 28.56
N GLU A 596 -0.38 1.60 28.54
CA GLU A 596 -0.88 2.26 27.32
C GLU A 596 0.28 2.30 26.31
N ASP A 597 0.59 1.16 25.70
CA ASP A 597 1.35 1.10 24.45
C ASP A 597 0.33 0.90 23.32
N ASP A 598 0.54 1.59 22.20
CA ASP A 598 -0.30 1.65 21.00
C ASP A 598 -0.51 0.28 20.30
N GLU A 599 -1.16 -0.69 20.95
CA GLU A 599 -1.36 -2.05 20.42
C GLU A 599 -2.43 -2.17 19.31
N ASP A 600 -3.12 -1.07 18.95
CA ASP A 600 -4.29 -1.12 18.05
C ASP A 600 -4.09 -0.51 16.64
N PHE A 601 -2.93 0.07 16.31
CA PHE A 601 -2.73 0.62 14.95
C PHE A 601 -2.21 -0.46 13.98
N ASP A 602 -3.13 -1.07 13.23
CA ASP A 602 -2.85 -2.12 12.22
C ASP A 602 -2.07 -1.63 10.97
N GLY A 603 -1.65 -0.36 10.96
CA GLY A 603 -0.90 0.26 9.87
C GLY A 603 -1.74 0.64 8.64
N VAL A 604 -3.05 0.39 8.62
CA VAL A 604 -3.92 0.69 7.47
C VAL A 604 -4.36 2.16 7.52
N LEU A 605 -4.04 2.91 6.46
CA LEU A 605 -4.40 4.33 6.32
C LEU A 605 -5.75 4.51 5.62
N LEU A 606 -5.98 3.76 4.54
CA LEU A 606 -7.19 3.89 3.72
C LEU A 606 -7.50 2.57 3.02
N ASN A 607 -8.77 2.17 3.04
CA ASN A 607 -9.26 1.02 2.30
C ASN A 607 -10.47 1.41 1.41
N LEU A 608 -10.33 1.23 0.10
CA LEU A 608 -11.31 1.62 -0.90
C LEU A 608 -11.91 0.39 -1.57
N THR A 609 -13.19 0.14 -1.30
CA THR A 609 -13.94 -0.93 -1.95
C THR A 609 -14.26 -0.60 -3.41
N PRO A 610 -14.24 -1.57 -4.34
CA PRO A 610 -14.59 -1.33 -5.73
C PRO A 610 -16.03 -0.85 -5.88
N SER A 611 -16.22 0.21 -6.65
CA SER A 611 -17.55 0.75 -6.95
C SER A 611 -17.69 1.16 -8.40
N PHE A 612 -18.92 1.41 -8.83
CA PHE A 612 -19.18 1.86 -10.20
C PHE A 612 -19.24 3.38 -10.27
N ASN A 613 -18.54 3.95 -11.26
CA ASN A 613 -18.58 5.37 -11.59
C ASN A 613 -18.13 6.29 -10.44
N THR A 614 -17.05 5.92 -9.76
CA THR A 614 -16.45 6.74 -8.70
C THR A 614 -15.00 7.08 -9.02
N LEU A 615 -14.58 8.32 -8.77
CA LEU A 615 -13.18 8.75 -8.90
C LEU A 615 -12.58 8.87 -7.50
N SER A 616 -11.58 8.05 -7.22
CA SER A 616 -10.73 8.21 -6.03
C SER A 616 -9.50 9.02 -6.42
N VAL A 617 -9.16 10.00 -5.59
CA VAL A 617 -7.92 10.78 -5.68
C VAL A 617 -7.25 10.68 -4.33
N VAL A 618 -6.02 10.16 -4.28
CA VAL A 618 -5.28 9.91 -3.04
C VAL A 618 -3.86 10.44 -3.20
N LEU A 619 -3.44 11.34 -2.31
CA LEU A 619 -2.03 11.71 -2.18
C LEU A 619 -1.32 10.61 -1.38
N ARG A 620 -0.31 10.01 -1.99
CA ARG A 620 0.50 8.97 -1.37
C ARG A 620 1.91 9.47 -1.15
N ASP A 621 2.30 9.59 0.12
CA ASP A 621 3.64 10.01 0.50
C ASP A 621 4.71 8.92 0.26
N GLU A 622 5.97 9.33 0.39
CA GLU A 622 7.12 8.42 0.30
C GLU A 622 6.98 7.26 1.31
N GLY A 623 7.20 6.04 0.83
CA GLY A 623 7.18 4.84 1.69
C GLY A 623 5.78 4.29 1.99
N VAL A 624 4.70 5.07 1.79
CA VAL A 624 3.33 4.56 1.93
C VAL A 624 3.10 3.46 0.89
N MET A 625 2.75 2.29 1.38
CA MET A 625 2.51 1.12 0.55
C MET A 625 1.09 1.12 0.02
N ARG A 626 0.90 0.56 -1.18
CA ARG A 626 -0.42 0.30 -1.72
C ARG A 626 -0.51 -1.03 -2.43
N PHE A 627 -1.71 -1.61 -2.44
CA PHE A 627 -2.03 -2.78 -3.24
C PHE A 627 -3.53 -2.92 -3.53
N VAL A 628 -3.86 -3.72 -4.54
CA VAL A 628 -5.23 -4.19 -4.81
C VAL A 628 -5.31 -5.66 -4.43
N LYS A 629 -6.12 -5.96 -3.42
CA LYS A 629 -6.29 -7.31 -2.89
C LYS A 629 -6.76 -8.27 -3.99
N TYR A 630 -6.28 -9.51 -3.95
CA TYR A 630 -6.75 -10.59 -4.82
C TYR A 630 -8.27 -10.68 -4.89
N LEU A 631 -8.79 -10.68 -6.11
CA LEU A 631 -10.23 -10.77 -6.35
C LEU A 631 -10.67 -12.24 -6.41
N ALA A 632 -11.47 -12.68 -5.44
CA ALA A 632 -11.94 -14.06 -5.36
C ALA A 632 -12.78 -14.48 -6.58
N ALA A 633 -12.70 -15.75 -6.98
CA ALA A 633 -13.43 -16.31 -8.13
C ALA A 633 -14.96 -16.22 -7.98
N SER A 634 -15.43 -16.12 -6.75
CA SER A 634 -16.85 -15.99 -6.39
C SER A 634 -17.39 -14.55 -6.53
N ALA A 635 -16.56 -13.56 -6.89
CA ALA A 635 -16.93 -12.16 -7.06
C ALA A 635 -18.11 -11.94 -8.02
N GLY A 636 -18.26 -12.78 -9.04
CA GLY A 636 -19.34 -12.68 -10.03
C GLY A 636 -19.09 -11.70 -11.18
N GLY A 637 -18.03 -10.90 -11.10
CA GLY A 637 -17.63 -9.92 -12.10
C GLY A 637 -16.23 -9.38 -11.79
N SER A 638 -15.57 -8.81 -12.78
CA SER A 638 -14.24 -8.22 -12.62
C SER A 638 -14.29 -6.88 -11.89
N ARG A 639 -13.22 -6.54 -11.17
CA ARG A 639 -12.92 -5.14 -10.85
C ARG A 639 -12.36 -4.48 -12.12
N TRP A 640 -12.95 -3.35 -12.49
CA TRP A 640 -12.52 -2.56 -13.65
C TRP A 640 -12.19 -1.15 -13.17
N ASP A 641 -11.05 -0.62 -13.61
CA ASP A 641 -10.70 0.76 -13.32
C ASP A 641 -9.83 1.39 -14.43
N VAL A 642 -9.72 2.72 -14.39
CA VAL A 642 -8.72 3.48 -15.13
C VAL A 642 -7.90 4.24 -14.11
N ILE A 643 -6.59 3.99 -14.07
CA ILE A 643 -5.66 4.57 -13.11
C ILE A 643 -4.64 5.48 -13.80
N GLY A 644 -4.43 6.67 -13.23
CA GLY A 644 -3.33 7.56 -13.53
C GLY A 644 -2.53 7.84 -12.27
N GLU A 645 -1.21 7.80 -12.37
CA GLU A 645 -0.29 8.12 -11.27
C GLU A 645 0.45 9.39 -11.67
N PHE A 646 0.22 10.46 -10.92
CA PHE A 646 0.69 11.79 -11.26
C PHE A 646 1.82 12.21 -10.33
N GLU A 647 2.88 12.74 -10.95
CA GLU A 647 3.91 13.49 -10.27
C GLU A 647 3.36 14.89 -9.97
N ILE A 648 3.60 15.39 -8.78
CA ILE A 648 3.02 16.63 -8.28
C ILE A 648 4.10 17.64 -7.92
N GLY A 649 3.80 18.91 -8.17
CA GLY A 649 4.51 20.04 -7.60
C GLY A 649 3.68 20.67 -6.49
N ALA A 650 4.34 21.05 -5.40
CA ALA A 650 3.78 21.97 -4.42
C ALA A 650 3.97 23.41 -4.94
N ILE A 651 2.95 24.25 -4.75
CA ILE A 651 3.14 25.68 -4.82
C ILE A 651 3.62 26.08 -3.44
N GLU A 652 4.90 26.46 -3.33
CA GLU A 652 5.32 27.26 -2.19
C GLU A 652 4.56 28.58 -2.31
N GLU A 653 3.50 28.75 -1.51
CA GLU A 653 3.14 30.09 -1.09
C GLU A 653 4.39 30.59 -0.37
N GLU A 654 5.16 31.46 -1.01
CA GLU A 654 6.03 32.34 -0.25
C GLU A 654 5.07 33.03 0.71
N ASP A 655 5.03 32.54 1.96
CA ASP A 655 4.38 33.24 3.04
C ASP A 655 4.77 34.70 2.85
N GLU A 656 3.80 35.59 2.79
CA GLU A 656 4.02 37.02 2.89
C GLU A 656 4.54 37.32 4.32
N GLU A 657 5.65 36.68 4.73
CA GLU A 657 6.49 37.04 5.85
C GLU A 657 7.16 38.37 5.51
N GLU A 658 6.48 39.42 5.93
CA GLU A 658 7.07 40.67 6.42
C GLU A 658 8.00 41.43 5.47
N GLU A 659 7.41 42.44 4.80
CA GLU A 659 8.11 43.60 4.21
C GLU A 659 9.34 43.24 3.35
N GLU A 660 9.08 42.94 2.07
CA GLU A 660 10.07 43.09 0.99
C GLU A 660 10.84 44.41 1.21
N VAL A 661 12.07 44.31 1.71
CA VAL A 661 13.00 45.44 1.70
C VAL A 661 13.40 45.60 0.25
N ALA A 662 12.59 46.35 -0.50
CA ALA A 662 12.78 46.59 -1.93
C ALA A 662 14.26 46.93 -2.22
N GLU A 663 14.95 46.02 -2.90
CA GLU A 663 16.25 46.28 -3.49
C GLU A 663 16.03 47.09 -4.77
N ALA A 664 16.82 48.15 -4.97
CA ALA A 664 16.61 49.08 -6.07
C ALA A 664 16.91 48.40 -7.41
N LYS A 665 15.92 48.34 -8.32
CA LYS A 665 16.08 47.78 -9.67
C LYS A 665 17.19 48.44 -10.50
N HIS A 666 17.51 49.70 -10.23
CA HIS A 666 18.49 50.48 -11.00
C HIS A 666 19.86 50.60 -10.33
N ILE A 667 19.94 50.67 -9.00
CA ILE A 667 21.20 50.80 -8.24
C ILE A 667 21.29 49.70 -7.20
N LEU A 668 21.89 48.58 -7.58
CA LEU A 668 21.89 47.32 -6.82
C LEU A 668 22.53 47.43 -5.43
N ASN A 669 23.39 48.43 -5.22
CA ASN A 669 24.11 48.63 -3.97
C ASN A 669 23.66 49.87 -3.18
N ALA A 670 22.46 50.41 -3.43
CA ALA A 670 21.94 51.57 -2.71
C ALA A 670 21.88 51.35 -1.19
N GLN A 671 22.59 52.19 -0.42
CA GLN A 671 22.72 52.06 1.04
C GLN A 671 21.70 52.89 1.84
N VAL A 672 21.01 53.82 1.16
CA VAL A 672 19.97 54.69 1.74
C VAL A 672 18.80 54.82 0.77
N SER A 673 17.60 54.98 1.31
CA SER A 673 16.42 55.41 0.53
C SER A 673 16.19 56.90 0.76
N ILE A 674 15.88 57.63 -0.31
CA ILE A 674 15.77 59.09 -0.34
C ILE A 674 14.31 59.50 -0.41
N ARG A 675 13.87 60.41 0.48
CA ARG A 675 12.52 60.96 0.42
C ARG A 675 12.39 62.01 -0.68
N ALA A 676 11.52 61.76 -1.65
CA ALA A 676 11.19 62.72 -2.68
C ALA A 676 10.29 63.84 -2.12
N PRO A 677 10.66 65.13 -2.25
CA PRO A 677 9.90 66.23 -1.68
C PRO A 677 8.57 66.52 -2.41
N CYS A 678 8.40 66.04 -3.66
CA CYS A 678 7.18 66.22 -4.45
C CYS A 678 6.02 65.33 -3.97
N CYS A 679 6.27 64.05 -3.72
CA CYS A 679 5.25 63.07 -3.33
C CYS A 679 5.41 62.54 -1.90
N GLN A 680 6.45 62.98 -1.19
CA GLN A 680 6.75 62.62 0.21
C GLN A 680 7.01 61.12 0.45
N LYS A 681 7.24 60.34 -0.61
CA LYS A 681 7.58 58.91 -0.61
C LYS A 681 9.10 58.69 -0.71
N PHE A 682 9.59 57.51 -0.32
CA PHE A 682 11.00 57.13 -0.37
C PHE A 682 11.31 56.31 -1.63
N PHE A 683 12.46 56.59 -2.25
CA PHE A 683 12.96 55.89 -3.42
C PHE A 683 14.47 55.74 -3.32
N ASP A 684 15.00 54.65 -3.87
CA ASP A 684 16.45 54.39 -3.83
C ASP A 684 17.23 55.15 -4.89
N CYS A 685 16.57 55.55 -5.99
CA CYS A 685 17.17 56.41 -7.01
C CYS A 685 16.11 57.25 -7.75
N PRO A 686 16.53 58.26 -8.53
CA PRO A 686 15.62 59.07 -9.35
C PRO A 686 14.84 58.28 -10.42
N GLU A 687 15.40 57.19 -10.95
CA GLU A 687 14.73 56.34 -11.96
C GLU A 687 13.58 55.54 -11.34
N CYS A 688 13.76 54.98 -10.14
CA CYS A 688 12.67 54.38 -9.34
C CYS A 688 11.51 55.37 -9.10
N HIS A 689 11.82 56.66 -8.87
CA HIS A 689 10.79 57.68 -8.77
C HIS A 689 10.09 57.92 -10.11
N ALA A 690 10.84 58.01 -11.21
CA ALA A 690 10.27 58.27 -12.54
C ALA A 690 9.39 57.14 -13.07
N GLU A 691 9.67 55.89 -12.71
CA GLU A 691 8.82 54.74 -13.08
C GLU A 691 7.53 54.66 -12.28
N SER A 692 7.59 55.07 -11.00
CA SER A 692 6.44 54.93 -10.08
C SER A 692 5.55 56.18 -10.02
N GLN A 693 6.06 57.35 -10.41
CA GLN A 693 5.35 58.62 -10.30
C GLN A 693 5.14 59.26 -11.67
N ASP A 694 3.97 59.85 -11.87
CA ASP A 694 3.52 60.54 -13.08
C ASP A 694 4.02 62.01 -13.20
N HIS A 695 4.99 62.40 -12.37
CA HIS A 695 5.52 63.76 -12.31
C HIS A 695 7.04 63.81 -12.10
N GLY A 696 7.64 64.93 -12.48
CA GLY A 696 9.08 65.15 -12.33
C GLY A 696 9.52 65.37 -10.88
N LEU A 697 10.68 64.83 -10.52
CA LEU A 697 11.27 64.96 -9.18
C LEU A 697 11.61 66.44 -8.87
N ARG A 698 11.06 66.96 -7.77
CA ARG A 698 11.28 68.35 -7.33
C ARG A 698 12.65 68.50 -6.67
N LYS A 699 13.43 69.50 -7.08
CA LYS A 699 14.74 69.82 -6.47
C LYS A 699 14.57 70.46 -5.09
N THR A 700 15.36 70.01 -4.13
CA THR A 700 15.43 70.52 -2.74
C THR A 700 16.89 70.57 -2.29
N VAL A 701 17.19 71.44 -1.33
CA VAL A 701 18.51 71.51 -0.67
C VAL A 701 18.54 70.74 0.65
N GLU A 702 17.37 70.50 1.27
CA GLU A 702 17.24 69.62 2.44
C GLU A 702 16.73 68.26 1.97
N MET A 703 17.52 67.21 2.20
CA MET A 703 17.19 65.83 1.85
C MET A 703 17.00 64.98 3.10
N ALA A 704 15.96 64.14 3.08
CA ALA A 704 15.70 63.16 4.13
C ALA A 704 16.03 61.75 3.62
N PHE A 705 16.77 61.00 4.41
CA PHE A 705 17.27 59.67 4.10
C PHE A 705 16.80 58.67 5.14
N ILE A 706 16.65 57.41 4.73
CA ILE A 706 16.57 56.26 5.64
C ILE A 706 17.77 55.38 5.36
N CYS A 707 18.55 55.07 6.39
CA CYS A 707 19.70 54.16 6.27
C CYS A 707 19.21 52.71 6.19
N LYS A 708 19.58 51.96 5.14
CA LYS A 708 19.18 50.55 5.02
C LYS A 708 19.85 49.64 6.07
N LYS A 709 21.05 50.00 6.55
CA LYS A 709 21.78 49.23 7.59
C LYS A 709 21.15 49.34 8.97
N CYS A 710 20.73 50.52 9.41
CA CYS A 710 20.21 50.73 10.77
C CYS A 710 18.72 51.12 10.83
N ARG A 711 18.06 51.23 9.67
CA ARG A 711 16.65 51.61 9.49
C ARG A 711 16.23 52.96 10.14
N LYS A 712 17.19 53.79 10.56
CA LYS A 712 16.93 55.12 11.14
C LYS A 712 16.91 56.22 10.08
N ALA A 713 15.93 57.12 10.21
CA ALA A 713 15.81 58.29 9.34
C ALA A 713 16.71 59.44 9.82
N PHE A 714 17.36 60.13 8.89
CA PHE A 714 18.16 61.32 9.15
C PHE A 714 17.97 62.35 8.03
N ARG A 715 18.34 63.61 8.30
CA ARG A 715 18.23 64.70 7.32
C ARG A 715 19.58 65.36 7.13
N LYS A 716 19.84 65.78 5.89
CA LYS A 716 21.03 66.53 5.55
C LYS A 716 20.70 67.73 4.69
N ASP A 717 21.28 68.87 5.05
CA ASP A 717 21.28 70.09 4.24
C ASP A 717 22.50 70.05 3.31
N LEU A 718 22.24 70.03 2.01
CA LEU A 718 23.27 69.98 0.96
C LEU A 718 24.01 71.30 0.78
N THR A 719 23.61 72.39 1.44
CA THR A 719 24.35 73.67 1.41
C THR A 719 25.60 73.65 2.29
N GLN A 720 25.69 72.72 3.24
CA GLN A 720 26.83 72.51 4.15
C GLN A 720 27.22 71.04 4.13
N TYR A 721 28.07 70.65 3.18
CA TYR A 721 28.48 69.28 2.92
C TYR A 721 29.97 69.08 3.23
N GLU A 722 30.27 68.19 4.17
CA GLU A 722 31.62 67.80 4.61
C GLU A 722 31.83 66.29 4.43
N GLU A 723 33.08 65.81 4.42
CA GLU A 723 33.39 64.37 4.20
C GLU A 723 32.74 63.45 5.24
N SER A 724 32.47 63.95 6.45
CA SER A 724 31.76 63.21 7.51
C SER A 724 30.29 62.94 7.17
N ASP A 725 29.71 63.66 6.21
CA ASP A 725 28.31 63.54 5.81
C ASP A 725 28.04 62.40 4.83
N GLU A 726 29.10 61.76 4.32
CA GLU A 726 29.00 60.55 3.51
C GLU A 726 28.60 59.31 4.34
N PHE A 727 28.58 59.44 5.67
CA PHE A 727 28.30 58.38 6.61
C PHE A 727 26.98 58.61 7.34
N CYS A 728 26.27 57.54 7.63
CA CYS A 728 25.04 57.61 8.42
C CYS A 728 25.38 58.03 9.86
N PRO A 729 24.75 59.09 10.42
CA PRO A 729 25.07 59.60 11.76
C PRO A 729 24.70 58.64 12.90
N HIS A 730 24.00 57.54 12.62
CA HIS A 730 23.52 56.59 13.61
C HIS A 730 24.33 55.29 13.67
N CYS A 731 24.97 54.88 12.58
CA CYS A 731 25.66 53.59 12.50
C CYS A 731 26.94 53.60 11.66
N ASP A 732 27.38 54.80 11.26
CA ASP A 732 28.61 55.02 10.51
C ASP A 732 28.67 54.26 9.17
N ASN A 733 27.50 53.98 8.57
CA ASN A 733 27.41 53.34 7.27
C ASN A 733 27.77 54.34 6.18
N HIS A 734 28.83 54.08 5.40
CA HIS A 734 29.18 54.88 4.22
C HIS A 734 28.12 54.65 3.14
N TYR A 735 27.35 55.69 2.82
CA TYR A 735 26.22 55.57 1.89
C TYR A 735 26.43 56.31 0.57
N VAL A 736 27.49 57.10 0.47
CA VAL A 736 27.92 57.76 -0.76
C VAL A 736 29.00 56.90 -1.41
N ILE A 737 28.57 55.90 -2.18
CA ILE A 737 29.44 54.91 -2.83
C ILE A 737 29.21 54.86 -4.34
N GLU A 738 30.16 54.30 -5.10
CA GLU A 738 30.01 54.11 -6.55
C GLU A 738 28.82 53.17 -6.85
N ALA A 739 27.90 53.63 -7.69
CA ALA A 739 26.68 52.91 -8.04
C ALA A 739 26.97 51.70 -8.94
N LYS A 740 26.46 50.53 -8.56
CA LYS A 740 26.45 49.32 -9.39
C LYS A 740 25.12 49.21 -10.13
N THR A 741 25.16 49.29 -11.45
CA THR A 741 23.99 49.11 -12.32
C THR A 741 24.00 47.71 -12.94
N PRO A 742 22.84 47.10 -13.19
CA PRO A 742 22.77 45.78 -13.84
C PRO A 742 23.31 45.85 -15.27
N GLN A 743 24.32 45.03 -15.60
CA GLN A 743 24.79 44.83 -16.98
C GLN A 743 24.11 43.59 -17.57
N ALA A 744 23.39 43.75 -18.68
CA ALA A 744 22.82 42.62 -19.42
C ALA A 744 23.95 41.86 -20.16
N VAL A 745 24.38 40.74 -19.59
CA VAL A 745 25.29 39.80 -20.27
C VAL A 745 24.46 38.61 -20.74
N LEU A 746 24.30 38.51 -22.06
CA LEU A 746 23.78 37.34 -22.76
C LEU A 746 24.96 36.37 -22.91
N GLN A 747 24.96 35.24 -22.19
CA GLN A 747 25.95 34.18 -22.39
C GLN A 747 25.24 32.82 -22.48
N VAL A 748 25.50 32.16 -23.62
CA VAL A 748 25.10 30.79 -23.95
C VAL A 748 26.37 29.93 -23.82
N GLU A 749 26.42 29.04 -22.83
CA GLU A 749 27.41 27.94 -22.69
C GLU A 749 26.61 26.76 -22.10
N GLY A 750 26.52 25.56 -22.67
CA GLY A 750 27.52 24.79 -23.42
C GLY A 750 28.24 23.87 -22.43
N GLU A 751 27.82 22.60 -22.35
CA GLU A 751 28.39 21.58 -21.45
C GLU A 751 29.93 21.48 -21.57
N ASP A 752 30.66 21.69 -20.45
CA ASP A 752 32.07 21.34 -20.32
C ASP A 752 32.32 20.60 -18.99
N ALA A 753 32.60 19.30 -19.09
CA ALA A 753 32.72 18.33 -18.00
C ALA A 753 34.07 18.37 -17.25
N ARG A 754 34.68 19.55 -17.04
CA ARG A 754 35.97 19.68 -16.31
C ARG A 754 36.04 20.78 -15.26
N VAL A 755 34.93 21.41 -14.91
CA VAL A 755 34.86 22.27 -13.72
C VAL A 755 33.64 21.89 -12.90
N ASP A 756 33.66 20.66 -12.38
CA ASP A 756 32.79 20.28 -11.26
C ASP A 756 33.69 19.98 -10.06
N ASN A 757 33.63 20.84 -9.05
CA ASN A 757 34.38 20.69 -7.80
C ASN A 757 33.49 20.15 -6.67
N ARG A 758 32.38 19.46 -6.97
CA ARG A 758 31.51 18.86 -5.95
C ARG A 758 31.88 17.45 -5.49
N MET A 759 33.00 16.87 -5.94
CA MET A 759 33.37 15.50 -5.54
C MET A 759 34.82 15.32 -5.03
N LEU A 760 35.35 16.30 -4.29
CA LEU A 760 36.52 16.09 -3.43
C LEU A 760 36.24 16.66 -2.03
N ARG A 761 36.11 15.77 -1.05
CA ARG A 761 35.92 16.08 0.38
C ARG A 761 37.22 16.71 0.92
N ASP A 762 37.17 17.97 1.32
CA ASP A 762 38.27 18.65 2.01
C ASP A 762 38.06 18.53 3.53
N ASP A 763 38.87 17.70 4.19
CA ASP A 763 38.78 17.35 5.63
C ASP A 763 39.18 18.50 6.59
N ARG A 764 39.09 19.76 6.16
CA ARG A 764 39.47 20.95 6.95
C ARG A 764 38.37 22.01 7.10
N ILE A 765 37.21 21.82 6.49
CA ILE A 765 36.09 22.78 6.59
C ILE A 765 35.29 22.51 7.87
N LYS A 766 35.16 23.54 8.72
CA LYS A 766 34.33 23.50 9.93
C LYS A 766 32.85 23.66 9.58
N TYR A 767 32.04 22.76 10.15
CA TYR A 767 30.58 22.64 10.12
C TYR A 767 29.81 23.96 10.31
N ASP A 768 28.84 24.24 9.42
CA ASP A 768 27.86 25.33 9.50
C ASP A 768 26.45 24.75 9.75
N PRO A 769 25.85 24.93 10.95
CA PRO A 769 24.61 24.27 11.37
C PRO A 769 23.31 24.74 10.67
N ARG A 770 23.36 25.63 9.68
CA ARG A 770 22.16 26.26 9.09
C ARG A 770 21.80 25.82 7.66
N LYS A 771 22.54 24.89 7.06
CA LYS A 771 22.39 24.59 5.61
C LYS A 771 22.18 23.13 5.20
N ASP A 772 21.96 22.21 6.13
CA ASP A 772 21.62 20.81 5.80
C ASP A 772 20.44 20.32 6.64
N PHE A 773 19.26 20.21 6.03
CA PHE A 773 18.04 19.67 6.67
C PHE A 773 18.04 18.13 6.78
N TYR A 774 18.95 17.45 6.07
CA TYR A 774 18.98 15.98 5.99
C TYR A 774 19.55 15.28 7.25
N TYR A 775 20.25 16.01 8.14
CA TYR A 775 20.83 15.42 9.36
C TYR A 775 19.98 15.57 10.63
N ARG A 776 18.81 16.21 10.51
CA ARG A 776 17.95 16.49 11.68
C ARG A 776 16.97 15.36 12.01
N ARG A 777 16.79 14.38 11.13
CA ARG A 777 15.97 13.17 11.40
C ARG A 777 16.80 12.01 11.97
N VAL A 778 18.06 11.86 11.54
CA VAL A 778 18.95 10.78 12.01
C VAL A 778 19.51 11.05 13.41
N ALA A 779 19.65 12.32 13.83
CA ALA A 779 20.11 12.66 15.18
C ALA A 779 18.98 12.79 16.23
N ALA A 780 17.72 12.63 15.82
CA ALA A 780 16.56 12.67 16.73
C ALA A 780 16.02 11.27 17.07
N GLN A 781 16.52 10.20 16.43
CA GLN A 781 16.10 8.81 16.67
C GLN A 781 17.09 7.99 17.51
N GLU A 782 18.16 8.58 18.06
CA GLU A 782 19.05 7.90 19.02
C GLU A 782 18.72 8.19 20.50
N THR A 783 17.58 8.81 20.81
CA THR A 783 17.18 9.05 22.21
C THR A 783 15.70 8.81 22.49
N GLU A 784 15.19 7.63 22.14
CA GLU A 784 14.03 7.02 22.79
C GLU A 784 14.45 5.79 23.61
N ARG A 785 15.52 5.97 24.39
CA ARG A 785 15.72 5.17 25.60
C ARG A 785 15.70 6.14 26.76
N ILE A 786 14.83 5.85 27.73
CA ILE A 786 14.86 6.42 29.07
C ILE A 786 16.33 6.47 29.52
N ASP A 787 16.85 7.68 29.73
CA ASP A 787 18.21 7.92 30.22
C ASP A 787 18.32 7.37 31.65
N GLU A 788 18.76 6.12 31.78
CA GLU A 788 19.11 5.48 33.06
C GLU A 788 20.24 6.22 33.81
N GLY A 789 20.87 7.24 33.20
CA GLY A 789 21.84 8.14 33.83
C GLY A 789 21.23 9.38 34.50
N GLY A 790 20.14 9.94 33.96
CA GLY A 790 19.56 11.20 34.41
C GLY A 790 18.78 11.07 35.73
N TRP A 791 17.95 10.03 35.84
CA TRP A 791 17.14 9.79 37.04
C TRP A 791 17.98 9.40 38.26
N LEU A 792 19.01 8.55 38.06
CA LEU A 792 19.95 8.15 39.10
C LEU A 792 20.82 9.31 39.60
N GLN A 793 21.10 10.29 38.74
CA GLN A 793 21.85 11.48 39.11
C GLN A 793 20.98 12.49 39.89
N ALA A 794 19.71 12.66 39.49
CA ALA A 794 18.73 13.47 40.22
C ALA A 794 18.46 12.93 41.64
N ILE A 795 18.43 11.61 41.83
CA ILE A 795 18.29 10.98 43.15
C ILE A 795 19.53 11.23 44.02
N LYS A 796 20.74 11.17 43.45
CA LYS A 796 22.00 11.47 44.16
C LYS A 796 22.08 12.94 44.58
N ASP A 797 21.63 13.87 43.74
CA ASP A 797 21.66 15.30 44.04
C ASP A 797 20.56 15.73 45.04
N ARG A 798 19.42 15.02 45.05
CA ARG A 798 18.40 15.14 46.10
C ARG A 798 18.88 14.59 47.45
N ALA A 799 19.57 13.44 47.46
CA ALA A 799 20.17 12.86 48.67
C ALA A 799 21.33 13.71 49.22
N ALA A 800 22.00 14.49 48.37
CA ALA A 800 23.06 15.43 48.73
C ALA A 800 22.56 16.84 49.11
N GLY A 801 21.25 17.09 49.10
CA GLY A 801 20.64 18.34 49.55
C GLY A 801 20.84 19.54 48.62
N LYS A 802 21.08 19.32 47.32
CA LYS A 802 21.40 20.39 46.35
C LYS A 802 20.20 20.94 45.58
N LEU A 803 19.00 20.40 45.81
CA LEU A 803 17.75 20.79 45.14
C LEU A 803 16.71 21.22 46.18
N GLY A 804 15.96 22.28 45.88
CA GLY A 804 14.85 22.79 46.70
C GLY A 804 13.60 21.89 46.65
N PRO A 805 12.56 22.19 47.46
CA PRO A 805 11.30 21.43 47.48
C PRO A 805 10.51 21.47 46.17
N ASP A 806 10.86 22.39 45.26
CA ASP A 806 10.37 22.59 43.91
C ASP A 806 11.27 21.95 42.83
N GLY A 807 12.37 21.29 43.21
CA GLY A 807 13.26 20.58 42.29
C GLY A 807 14.30 21.46 41.58
N LEU A 808 14.45 22.74 41.97
CA LEU A 808 15.45 23.65 41.39
C LEU A 808 16.73 23.75 42.23
N PRO A 809 17.90 24.04 41.62
CA PRO A 809 19.15 24.28 42.34
C PRO A 809 19.06 25.52 43.24
N ILE A 810 19.52 25.40 44.49
CA ILE A 810 19.28 26.38 45.55
C ILE A 810 19.97 27.76 45.32
N ASP A 811 20.93 27.87 44.39
CA ASP A 811 21.81 29.05 44.25
C ASP A 811 21.84 29.71 42.85
N ALA A 812 20.70 29.88 42.17
CA ALA A 812 20.64 30.66 40.91
C ALA A 812 19.67 31.84 41.01
N ALA A 813 20.19 33.02 41.34
CA ALA A 813 19.49 34.29 41.15
C ALA A 813 19.31 34.55 39.64
N GLY A 814 18.06 34.61 39.18
CA GLY A 814 17.71 34.87 37.78
C GLY A 814 18.10 36.29 37.32
N PRO A 815 18.09 36.54 35.99
CA PRO A 815 18.57 37.79 35.41
C PRO A 815 17.68 38.99 35.82
N VAL A 816 18.35 40.08 36.19
CA VAL A 816 17.76 41.32 36.69
C VAL A 816 18.01 42.44 35.69
N GLY A 817 17.01 43.26 35.40
CA GLY A 817 17.12 44.41 34.49
C GLY A 817 18.01 45.53 35.06
N ALA A 818 18.44 46.47 34.21
CA ALA A 818 19.34 47.56 34.59
C ALA A 818 18.77 48.58 35.59
N ASP A 819 17.50 48.45 35.97
CA ASP A 819 16.79 49.20 37.01
C ASP A 819 16.60 48.39 38.31
N GLY A 820 17.17 47.18 38.40
CA GLY A 820 17.22 46.36 39.61
C GLY A 820 15.98 45.52 39.89
N LYS A 821 15.13 45.26 38.89
CA LYS A 821 13.95 44.37 39.01
C LYS A 821 14.10 43.07 38.20
N PRO A 822 13.54 41.93 38.65
CA PRO A 822 13.54 40.67 37.89
C PRO A 822 12.82 40.83 36.55
N LEU A 823 13.33 40.20 35.48
CA LEU A 823 12.79 40.35 34.12
C LEU A 823 11.45 39.63 33.86
N LEU A 824 10.93 38.88 34.83
CA LEU A 824 9.65 38.17 34.73
C LEU A 824 8.73 38.66 35.87
N ASP A 825 7.65 39.36 35.50
CA ASP A 825 6.59 39.77 36.41
C ASP A 825 5.48 38.69 36.40
N THR A 826 5.42 37.86 37.44
CA THR A 826 4.41 36.81 37.58
C THR A 826 3.12 37.30 38.26
N SER A 827 2.93 38.62 38.41
CA SER A 827 1.77 39.17 39.13
C SER A 827 0.43 39.10 38.36
N ALA A 828 0.40 38.58 37.13
CA ALA A 828 -0.84 38.41 36.37
C ALA A 828 -1.64 37.13 36.68
N LEU A 829 -1.09 36.19 37.46
CA LEU A 829 -1.72 34.88 37.72
C LEU A 829 -2.45 34.75 39.07
N ALA A 830 -2.64 35.84 39.83
CA ALA A 830 -3.30 35.78 41.12
C ALA A 830 -4.38 36.86 41.31
N GLY A 831 -5.64 36.49 41.06
CA GLY A 831 -6.79 37.25 41.57
C GLY A 831 -6.89 37.15 43.11
N PRO A 832 -7.32 38.20 43.82
CA PRO A 832 -7.28 38.22 45.28
C PRO A 832 -8.43 37.40 45.87
N GLY A 833 -8.12 36.24 46.46
CA GLY A 833 -8.98 35.61 47.47
C GLY A 833 -9.33 34.13 47.34
N ALA A 834 -8.71 33.36 46.45
CA ALA A 834 -8.93 31.90 46.38
C ALA A 834 -7.61 31.13 46.47
N LYS A 835 -7.55 30.13 47.36
CA LYS A 835 -6.46 29.14 47.36
C LYS A 835 -6.66 28.19 46.17
N PRO A 836 -5.68 27.94 45.30
CA PRO A 836 -5.83 26.95 44.23
C PRO A 836 -5.75 25.53 44.81
N GLN A 837 -6.79 24.73 44.59
CA GLN A 837 -6.76 23.28 44.76
C GLN A 837 -6.22 22.68 43.46
N TRP A 838 -5.02 22.12 43.49
CA TRP A 838 -4.29 21.56 42.34
C TRP A 838 -4.72 20.14 41.94
N ASN A 839 -5.90 19.68 42.33
CA ASN A 839 -6.32 18.28 42.10
C ASN A 839 -7.44 18.13 41.06
N LYS A 840 -7.62 19.10 40.16
CA LYS A 840 -8.51 18.98 39.00
C LYS A 840 -7.95 19.80 37.83
N PHE A 841 -6.94 19.26 37.17
CA PHE A 841 -6.64 19.57 35.78
C PHE A 841 -7.07 18.32 35.00
N ASN A 842 -7.91 18.51 33.98
CA ASN A 842 -8.26 17.47 33.00
C ASN A 842 -7.65 17.90 31.68
N ASP A 843 -7.18 16.96 30.86
CA ASP A 843 -6.47 17.24 29.61
C ASP A 843 -7.32 17.97 28.55
N ASP A 844 -8.64 18.04 28.74
CA ASP A 844 -9.57 18.74 27.85
C ASP A 844 -9.48 20.28 27.89
N ASP A 845 -8.71 20.87 28.82
CA ASP A 845 -8.57 22.33 28.97
C ASP A 845 -7.29 22.90 28.30
N LEU A 846 -6.54 22.09 27.55
CA LEU A 846 -5.38 22.55 26.77
C LEU A 846 -5.78 22.77 25.30
N ASP A 847 -5.90 24.03 24.94
CA ASP A 847 -6.00 24.51 23.56
C ASP A 847 -4.65 24.29 22.86
N TRP A 848 -4.62 23.39 21.87
CA TRP A 848 -3.42 23.06 21.08
C TRP A 848 -3.36 23.83 19.76
N SER A 849 -3.88 25.07 19.73
CA SER A 849 -3.63 26.01 18.63
C SER A 849 -2.19 26.51 18.59
#